data_AF-A0A0Q4EUH8-F1
#
_entry.id   AF-A0A0Q4EUH8-F1
#
_cell.length_a   1.000
_cell.length_b   1.000
_cell.length_c   1.000
_cell.angle_alpha   90.00
_cell.angle_beta   90.00
_cell.angle_gamma   90.00
#
_symmetry.space_group_name_H-M   'P 1'
#
loop_
_entity.id
_entity.type
_entity.pdbx_description
1 polymer ?
#
loop_
_entity_poly.entity_id
_entity_poly.type
_entity_poly.pdbx_seq_one_letter_code
_entity_poly.pdbx_strand_id
1 'polypeptide(L)'
;MSNENHKHDRLRAGSPADITHRARWRGLLMLPWLFVPWGSTLAAIPPEWKNTAYAYEAQHKPLREVLEDFAQTFGIQLQVEGLLDGTVNGKIRANTPQSLLDRLGVEHRFQWYLYNNTLYISTLDQQESARLEVSSETISDLKQALTDIGLLDSRFGWGELPEDGVVLVSGPRRYIEQIKQFSSQRRVPDEKQNVLSYPLKFANAADRVVEYRGEKLTIAGIATMLRGLLEPRTSSVLSDAGQAPRTSSQNAMVTPNMPRLNNPLLEQMLGTAANSGQLQTGASLTPRAPRATSKIRVEADVRNNAILIYDLPERQAMYRELITQLDVARKLVEIDAIILDIERTQLNAFGVTWGFQNSRFYGSTGVAPGTTSQLVIENREGFFANVRALEARGLATLVSNPSVLTLENQPAVIDFNRTRYLVAGTENATILPVTVGTSFQVLPRVITSRGSHQINLVVDIEDGNFNEITPSLKELDVRRGKVSTQAVMAEKRSLVIGGFHVSNNTDTQNKVPVLGSIPLLGKALFSSTERLNSRRERLFILTPRVIGDQADPSRYLPQEDQAQLQAALKPLARRLAPHQPPIKRSDITGTLAWLVSGQVPDGFTAGPMSLGLDTLCSTRELLNLNTDRSQWYSGPQFNVAVVVLRNQFKRNVRIDEKECSTSQTLAVSVWPRAWLKPGEEAEVFIAMRPVEKDEHIGVTRPSLLTPTQKTTP
;
A
#
# COMPACT_ATOMS: atom_id res chain seq x y z
N MET A 1 24.81 20.63 60.54
CA MET A 1 24.92 21.88 59.75
C MET A 1 23.61 21.99 58.96
N SER A 2 22.69 22.89 59.29
CA SER A 2 22.76 24.37 59.22
C SER A 2 22.79 24.84 57.74
N ASN A 3 21.91 25.72 57.25
CA ASN A 3 20.96 26.60 57.95
C ASN A 3 19.66 26.87 57.16
N GLU A 4 18.63 27.42 57.82
CA GLU A 4 17.48 28.09 57.18
C GLU A 4 17.85 29.54 56.76
N ASN A 5 17.12 30.15 55.79
CA ASN A 5 16.20 31.26 56.09
C ASN A 5 15.44 31.89 54.88
N HIS A 6 14.38 32.64 55.21
CA HIS A 6 13.49 33.38 54.31
C HIS A 6 14.10 34.66 53.68
N LYS A 7 13.42 35.23 52.67
CA LYS A 7 12.75 36.54 52.87
C LYS A 7 11.60 36.89 51.91
N HIS A 8 10.63 37.62 52.48
CA HIS A 8 9.61 38.47 51.81
C HIS A 8 10.29 39.74 51.20
N ASP A 9 9.65 40.69 50.50
CA ASP A 9 8.42 41.40 50.91
C ASP A 9 7.86 42.43 49.88
N ARG A 10 6.62 42.87 50.15
CA ARG A 10 5.96 44.16 49.82
C ARG A 10 5.40 44.52 48.44
N LEU A 11 4.24 45.19 48.55
CA LEU A 11 3.51 45.98 47.55
C LEU A 11 3.76 47.49 47.76
N ARG A 12 3.50 48.31 46.72
CA ARG A 12 2.45 49.39 46.69
C ARG A 12 2.90 50.78 46.16
N ALA A 13 2.16 51.24 45.14
CA ALA A 13 1.90 52.63 44.69
C ALA A 13 3.06 53.52 44.13
N GLY A 14 2.71 54.33 43.11
CA GLY A 14 3.54 55.43 42.57
C GLY A 14 3.05 55.93 41.19
N SER A 15 2.65 57.21 41.08
CA SER A 15 2.15 57.93 39.88
C SER A 15 1.91 59.42 40.25
N PRO A 16 1.80 60.44 39.35
CA PRO A 16 2.13 60.57 37.91
C PRO A 16 3.06 61.78 37.57
N ALA A 17 3.45 61.94 36.29
CA ALA A 17 3.66 63.20 35.51
C ALA A 17 4.40 62.84 34.18
N ASP A 18 4.09 63.25 32.93
CA ASP A 18 3.35 64.37 32.27
C ASP A 18 4.26 65.49 31.70
N ILE A 19 3.74 66.34 30.79
CA ILE A 19 4.37 67.37 29.92
C ILE A 19 4.91 66.82 28.57
N THR A 20 4.83 67.56 27.44
CA THR A 20 3.69 67.96 26.55
C THR A 20 4.24 68.82 25.38
N HIS A 21 3.52 68.93 24.24
CA HIS A 21 3.43 70.09 23.29
C HIS A 21 2.71 69.61 21.99
N ARG A 22 1.48 70.02 21.63
CA ARG A 22 1.05 71.26 20.90
C ARG A 22 1.71 71.44 19.51
N ALA A 23 1.03 71.76 18.39
CA ALA A 23 -0.40 71.86 17.96
C ALA A 23 -0.44 71.99 16.38
N ARG A 24 -1.46 72.36 15.57
CA ARG A 24 -2.85 72.89 15.71
C ARG A 24 -3.59 72.87 14.32
N TRP A 25 -4.93 72.80 14.28
CA TRP A 25 -5.85 73.28 13.19
C TRP A 25 -5.83 72.57 11.79
N ARG A 26 -6.89 72.56 10.93
CA ARG A 26 -8.30 73.03 10.99
C ARG A 26 -9.18 72.34 9.89
N GLY A 27 -10.52 72.38 10.04
CA GLY A 27 -11.52 72.06 8.99
C GLY A 27 -12.20 70.68 9.20
N LEU A 28 -13.48 70.47 9.55
CA LEU A 28 -14.77 71.19 9.44
C LEU A 28 -15.65 70.72 8.26
N LEU A 29 -16.57 69.80 8.54
CA LEU A 29 -17.90 69.66 7.92
C LEU A 29 -18.84 68.92 8.90
N MET A 30 -20.15 69.13 8.77
CA MET A 30 -21.19 68.67 9.72
C MET A 30 -22.04 67.54 9.13
N LEU A 31 -22.45 66.57 9.94
CA LEU A 31 -23.87 66.22 10.16
C LEU A 31 -24.02 65.17 11.29
N PRO A 32 -24.81 65.40 12.35
CA PRO A 32 -25.16 64.38 13.33
C PRO A 32 -26.47 63.68 12.96
N TRP A 33 -26.43 62.38 12.66
CA TRP A 33 -27.64 61.56 12.52
C TRP A 33 -27.87 60.71 13.78
N LEU A 34 -28.84 61.18 14.57
CA LEU A 34 -29.80 60.41 15.37
C LEU A 34 -29.35 59.00 15.82
N PHE A 35 -28.83 58.92 17.06
CA PHE A 35 -28.98 57.73 17.87
C PHE A 35 -30.46 57.53 18.21
N VAL A 36 -31.20 56.84 17.33
CA VAL A 36 -32.47 56.21 17.71
C VAL A 36 -32.12 54.89 18.42
N PRO A 37 -32.62 54.63 19.63
CA PRO A 37 -32.48 53.30 20.22
C PRO A 37 -33.30 52.31 19.37
N TRP A 38 -32.63 51.32 18.78
CA TRP A 38 -33.31 50.16 18.22
C TRP A 38 -33.94 49.36 19.36
N GLY A 39 -35.19 49.70 19.69
CA GLY A 39 -36.02 48.89 20.56
C GLY A 39 -36.18 47.51 19.92
N SER A 40 -35.74 46.47 20.62
CA SER A 40 -35.86 45.09 20.17
C SER A 40 -37.35 44.73 20.02
N THR A 41 -37.80 44.63 18.78
CA THR A 41 -39.18 44.28 18.41
C THR A 41 -39.43 42.79 18.65
N LEU A 42 -39.55 42.42 19.93
CA LEU A 42 -39.96 41.08 20.34
C LEU A 42 -41.34 40.78 19.74
N ALA A 43 -41.50 39.62 19.10
CA ALA A 43 -42.82 39.03 18.87
C ALA A 43 -43.36 38.38 20.17
N ALA A 44 -43.21 39.09 21.29
CA ALA A 44 -43.81 38.77 22.57
C ALA A 44 -44.95 39.77 22.83
N ILE A 45 -46.07 39.27 23.36
CA ILE A 45 -47.21 40.09 23.80
C ILE A 45 -46.69 41.26 24.65
N PRO A 46 -46.97 42.54 24.27
CA PRO A 46 -46.41 43.71 24.94
C PRO A 46 -46.65 43.66 26.46
N PRO A 47 -45.71 44.13 27.30
CA PRO A 47 -45.87 44.07 28.75
C PRO A 47 -47.12 44.82 29.24
N GLU A 48 -47.55 45.84 28.50
CA GLU A 48 -48.79 46.60 28.72
C GLU A 48 -50.04 45.72 28.59
N TRP A 49 -50.09 44.80 27.63
CA TRP A 49 -51.20 43.86 27.42
C TRP A 49 -51.33 42.82 28.53
N LYS A 50 -50.34 42.66 29.42
CA LYS A 50 -50.34 41.68 30.51
C LYS A 50 -50.86 42.24 31.83
N ASN A 51 -50.90 43.56 31.98
CA ASN A 51 -51.18 44.25 33.24
C ASN A 51 -52.32 45.28 33.17
N THR A 52 -52.89 45.53 31.99
CA THR A 52 -54.02 46.46 31.81
C THR A 52 -55.35 45.72 31.80
N ALA A 53 -56.33 46.17 32.60
CA ALA A 53 -57.70 45.68 32.49
C ALA A 53 -58.40 46.35 31.29
N TYR A 54 -59.07 45.57 30.43
CA TYR A 54 -59.70 46.07 29.23
C TYR A 54 -61.19 45.67 29.17
N ALA A 55 -62.04 46.63 28.81
CA ALA A 55 -63.48 46.42 28.71
C ALA A 55 -64.01 47.07 27.43
N TYR A 56 -64.61 46.25 26.58
CA TYR A 56 -65.18 46.66 25.31
C TYR A 56 -66.70 46.42 25.34
N GLU A 57 -67.47 47.28 24.68
CA GLU A 57 -68.94 47.22 24.67
C GLU A 57 -69.45 47.21 23.23
N ALA A 58 -69.95 46.05 22.82
CA ALA A 58 -70.45 45.81 21.47
C ALA A 58 -71.98 45.77 21.46
N GLN A 59 -72.60 46.36 20.45
CA GLN A 59 -74.04 46.23 20.18
C GLN A 59 -74.21 45.71 18.76
N HIS A 60 -74.30 44.37 18.62
CA HIS A 60 -74.37 43.65 17.34
C HIS A 60 -73.27 44.00 16.30
N LYS A 61 -72.08 44.45 16.74
CA LYS A 61 -70.94 44.72 15.83
C LYS A 61 -70.43 43.41 15.21
N PRO A 62 -70.00 43.39 13.94
CA PRO A 62 -69.31 42.24 13.37
C PRO A 62 -67.94 42.07 14.01
N LEU A 63 -67.50 40.81 14.21
CA LEU A 63 -66.26 40.49 14.91
C LEU A 63 -65.02 41.17 14.31
N ARG A 64 -64.96 41.35 12.99
CA ARG A 64 -63.86 42.06 12.31
C ARG A 64 -63.69 43.49 12.83
N GLU A 65 -64.78 44.26 12.95
CA GLU A 65 -64.72 45.64 13.47
C GLU A 65 -64.27 45.69 14.93
N VAL A 66 -64.67 44.70 15.75
CA VAL A 66 -64.23 44.62 17.16
C VAL A 66 -62.73 44.35 17.27
N LEU A 67 -62.19 43.51 16.39
CA LEU A 67 -60.77 43.21 16.30
C LEU A 67 -59.97 44.38 15.68
N GLU A 68 -60.60 45.16 14.80
CA GLU A 68 -60.00 46.35 14.19
C GLU A 68 -59.98 47.54 15.16
N ASP A 69 -61.07 47.82 15.87
CA ASP A 69 -61.11 48.77 16.99
C ASP A 69 -60.05 48.42 18.05
N PHE A 70 -59.92 47.14 18.39
CA PHE A 70 -58.89 46.63 19.30
C PHE A 70 -57.48 46.89 18.74
N ALA A 71 -57.24 46.58 17.47
CA ALA A 71 -55.94 46.78 16.85
C ALA A 71 -55.52 48.26 16.79
N GLN A 72 -56.45 49.14 16.43
CA GLN A 72 -56.27 50.60 16.47
C GLN A 72 -55.99 51.09 17.90
N THR A 73 -56.70 50.58 18.91
CA THR A 73 -56.50 50.94 20.33
C THR A 73 -55.08 50.64 20.81
N PHE A 74 -54.44 49.58 20.31
CA PHE A 74 -53.10 49.15 20.71
C PHE A 74 -51.99 49.44 19.67
N GLY A 75 -52.28 50.22 18.62
CA GLY A 75 -51.28 50.64 17.63
C GLY A 75 -50.66 49.51 16.80
N ILE A 76 -51.36 48.38 16.67
CA ILE A 76 -50.93 47.20 15.91
C ILE A 76 -51.68 47.11 14.58
N GLN A 77 -51.07 46.46 13.59
CA GLN A 77 -51.75 46.14 12.33
C GLN A 77 -52.58 44.85 12.50
N LEU A 78 -53.71 44.74 11.80
CA LEU A 78 -54.56 43.54 11.81
C LEU A 78 -54.51 42.84 10.46
N GLN A 79 -54.17 41.54 10.44
CA GLN A 79 -54.29 40.68 9.26
C GLN A 79 -55.18 39.48 9.59
N VAL A 80 -56.37 39.44 8.98
CA VAL A 80 -57.34 38.34 9.12
C VAL A 80 -57.26 37.43 7.90
N GLU A 81 -57.14 36.12 8.14
CA GLU A 81 -57.20 35.08 7.11
C GLU A 81 -58.29 34.05 7.45
N GLY A 82 -59.17 33.78 6.49
CA GLY A 82 -60.44 33.06 6.69
C GLY A 82 -61.67 33.98 6.79
N LEU A 83 -62.87 33.38 6.83
CA LEU A 83 -64.12 34.10 7.11
C LEU A 83 -64.38 34.11 8.62
N LEU A 84 -64.28 35.28 9.24
CA LEU A 84 -64.68 35.49 10.64
C LEU A 84 -66.19 35.77 10.72
N ASP A 85 -66.99 34.72 10.64
CA ASP A 85 -68.44 34.81 10.80
C ASP A 85 -68.84 34.91 12.29
N GLY A 86 -69.37 36.07 12.68
CA GLY A 86 -69.89 36.29 14.02
C GLY A 86 -70.16 37.76 14.32
N THR A 87 -71.19 38.03 15.11
CA THR A 87 -71.44 39.33 15.73
C THR A 87 -71.17 39.25 17.22
N VAL A 88 -70.55 40.29 17.77
CA VAL A 88 -70.24 40.45 19.18
C VAL A 88 -71.32 41.33 19.81
N ASN A 89 -71.89 40.90 20.94
CA ASN A 89 -72.99 41.61 21.58
C ASN A 89 -72.85 41.58 23.11
N GLY A 90 -72.96 42.75 23.75
CA GLY A 90 -72.78 42.94 25.18
C GLY A 90 -71.43 43.55 25.58
N LYS A 91 -71.25 43.73 26.90
CA LYS A 91 -70.07 44.37 27.50
C LYS A 91 -69.06 43.32 27.98
N ILE A 92 -68.09 42.99 27.13
CA ILE A 92 -67.04 42.03 27.47
C ILE A 92 -65.98 42.72 28.33
N ARG A 93 -65.77 42.19 29.54
CA ARG A 93 -64.70 42.60 30.45
C ARG A 93 -63.62 41.53 30.50
N ALA A 94 -62.37 41.94 30.37
CA ALA A 94 -61.20 41.08 30.37
C ALA A 94 -60.14 41.64 31.32
N ASN A 95 -59.49 40.77 32.09
CA ASN A 95 -58.44 41.17 33.04
C ASN A 95 -57.16 41.61 32.32
N THR A 96 -57.00 41.18 31.07
CA THR A 96 -55.92 41.55 30.13
C THR A 96 -56.45 41.60 28.68
N PRO A 97 -55.95 42.49 27.80
CA PRO A 97 -56.16 42.42 26.35
C PRO A 97 -55.94 41.02 25.75
N GLN A 98 -54.93 40.29 26.23
CA GLN A 98 -54.71 38.90 25.83
C GLN A 98 -55.93 38.01 26.15
N SER A 99 -56.47 38.09 27.38
CA SER A 99 -57.65 37.30 27.78
C SER A 99 -58.94 37.69 27.04
N LEU A 100 -59.00 38.89 26.42
CA LEU A 100 -60.08 39.21 25.48
C LEU A 100 -59.91 38.43 24.17
N LEU A 101 -58.73 38.47 23.56
CA LEU A 101 -58.44 37.77 22.30
C LEU A 101 -58.56 36.25 22.45
N ASP A 102 -58.04 35.68 23.54
CA ASP A 102 -58.16 34.24 23.82
C ASP A 102 -59.63 33.83 24.05
N ARG A 103 -60.45 34.68 24.68
CA ARG A 103 -61.90 34.43 24.87
C ARG A 103 -62.67 34.51 23.55
N LEU A 104 -62.45 35.57 22.77
CA LEU A 104 -63.07 35.73 21.44
C LEU A 104 -62.63 34.62 20.48
N GLY A 105 -61.38 34.15 20.57
CA GLY A 105 -60.86 33.04 19.77
C GLY A 105 -61.54 31.70 20.08
N VAL A 106 -61.84 31.43 21.36
CA VAL A 106 -62.64 30.27 21.78
C VAL A 106 -64.10 30.39 21.34
N GLU A 107 -64.70 31.58 21.49
CA GLU A 107 -66.12 31.83 21.18
C GLU A 107 -66.39 31.79 19.66
N HIS A 108 -65.52 32.41 18.86
CA HIS A 108 -65.64 32.54 17.40
C HIS A 108 -64.65 31.69 16.60
N ARG A 109 -64.01 30.69 17.23
CA ARG A 109 -63.22 29.63 16.57
C ARG A 109 -62.05 30.14 15.69
N PHE A 110 -61.28 31.09 16.22
CA PHE A 110 -60.04 31.57 15.60
C PHE A 110 -58.82 31.42 16.51
N GLN A 111 -57.66 31.22 15.89
CA GLN A 111 -56.34 31.35 16.52
C GLN A 111 -55.74 32.71 16.17
N TRP A 112 -54.85 33.22 17.01
CA TRP A 112 -54.18 34.50 16.80
C TRP A 112 -52.73 34.45 17.23
N TYR A 113 -51.84 35.17 16.54
CA TYR A 113 -50.46 35.38 16.96
C TYR A 113 -49.98 36.79 16.60
N LEU A 114 -49.02 37.32 17.36
CA LEU A 114 -48.47 38.66 17.18
C LEU A 114 -47.04 38.54 16.66
N TYR A 115 -46.76 39.06 15.46
CA TYR A 115 -45.41 39.08 14.89
C TYR A 115 -45.15 40.43 14.21
N ASN A 116 -43.98 41.03 14.46
CA ASN A 116 -43.57 42.32 13.88
C ASN A 116 -44.66 43.42 13.94
N ASN A 117 -45.22 43.64 15.15
CA ASN A 117 -46.32 44.56 15.44
C ASN A 117 -47.63 44.34 14.64
N THR A 118 -47.79 43.17 13.99
CA THR A 118 -48.99 42.74 13.28
C THR A 118 -49.64 41.58 14.01
N LEU A 119 -50.93 41.74 14.33
CA LEU A 119 -51.80 40.70 14.86
C LEU A 119 -52.37 39.90 13.70
N TYR A 120 -51.84 38.69 13.52
CA TYR A 120 -52.35 37.70 12.59
C TYR A 120 -53.46 36.91 13.25
N ILE A 121 -54.62 36.83 12.60
CA ILE A 121 -55.77 36.04 13.02
C ILE A 121 -56.12 35.05 11.92
N SER A 122 -56.21 33.78 12.26
CA SER A 122 -56.51 32.69 11.35
C SER A 122 -57.63 31.83 11.91
N THR A 123 -58.63 31.51 11.09
CA THR A 123 -59.70 30.59 11.48
C THR A 123 -59.18 29.16 11.68
N LEU A 124 -59.84 28.35 12.52
CA LEU A 124 -59.35 27.00 12.89
C LEU A 124 -59.20 26.02 11.70
N ASP A 125 -59.85 26.27 10.56
CA ASP A 125 -59.68 25.50 9.31
C ASP A 125 -58.33 25.78 8.60
N GLN A 126 -57.64 26.87 8.94
CA GLN A 126 -56.33 27.24 8.37
C GLN A 126 -55.14 26.71 9.19
N GLN A 127 -55.38 25.76 10.10
CA GLN A 127 -54.34 25.07 10.86
C GLN A 127 -53.72 23.94 10.02
N GLU A 128 -52.46 24.11 9.64
CA GLU A 128 -51.67 23.11 8.90
C GLU A 128 -50.65 22.42 9.82
N SER A 129 -49.94 21.42 9.29
CA SER A 129 -48.76 20.82 9.91
C SER A 129 -47.73 20.50 8.84
N ALA A 130 -46.50 20.99 9.02
CA ALA A 130 -45.44 20.88 8.03
C ALA A 130 -44.20 20.19 8.59
N ARG A 131 -43.62 19.31 7.77
CA ARG A 131 -42.28 18.76 7.95
C ARG A 131 -41.26 19.74 7.38
N LEU A 132 -40.27 20.11 8.18
CA LEU A 132 -39.11 20.91 7.81
C LEU A 132 -37.87 20.03 7.93
N GLU A 133 -37.01 20.05 6.92
CA GLU A 133 -35.77 19.26 6.88
C GLU A 133 -34.59 20.18 7.13
N VAL A 134 -33.86 19.92 8.22
CA VAL A 134 -32.87 20.81 8.84
C VAL A 134 -31.69 19.96 9.31
N SER A 135 -30.45 20.40 9.05
CA SER A 135 -29.25 19.68 9.51
C SER A 135 -29.30 19.46 11.02
N SER A 136 -29.09 18.22 11.48
CA SER A 136 -29.29 17.79 12.87
C SER A 136 -28.53 18.65 13.89
N GLU A 137 -27.35 19.16 13.52
CA GLU A 137 -26.50 20.04 14.34
C GLU A 137 -27.07 21.47 14.52
N THR A 138 -28.06 21.88 13.73
CA THR A 138 -28.61 23.25 13.71
C THR A 138 -30.07 23.35 14.16
N ILE A 139 -30.67 22.24 14.61
CA ILE A 139 -32.07 22.21 15.10
C ILE A 139 -32.21 23.01 16.39
N SER A 140 -31.25 22.87 17.32
CA SER A 140 -31.15 23.66 18.56
C SER A 140 -31.10 25.16 18.25
N ASP A 141 -30.19 25.53 17.35
CA ASP A 141 -29.87 26.91 17.02
C ASP A 141 -31.04 27.58 16.30
N LEU A 142 -31.73 26.84 15.41
CA LEU A 142 -32.94 27.30 14.74
C LEU A 142 -34.08 27.54 15.75
N LYS A 143 -34.29 26.61 16.68
CA LYS A 143 -35.31 26.77 17.74
C LYS A 143 -35.01 27.98 18.61
N GLN A 144 -33.76 28.14 19.03
CA GLN A 144 -33.34 29.25 19.88
C GLN A 144 -33.47 30.59 19.14
N ALA A 145 -32.99 30.69 17.90
CA ALA A 145 -33.14 31.90 17.08
C ALA A 145 -34.62 32.27 16.82
N LEU A 146 -35.50 31.29 16.57
CA LEU A 146 -36.94 31.52 16.45
C LEU A 146 -37.59 31.96 17.78
N THR A 147 -37.04 31.54 18.92
CA THR A 147 -37.47 31.98 20.26
C THR A 147 -36.97 33.40 20.57
N ASP A 148 -35.72 33.72 20.23
CA ASP A 148 -35.10 35.04 20.45
C ASP A 148 -35.75 36.14 19.58
N ILE A 149 -36.17 35.79 18.36
CA ILE A 149 -37.00 36.63 17.47
C ILE A 149 -38.45 36.73 17.99
N GLY A 150 -38.87 35.81 18.86
CA GLY A 150 -40.24 35.67 19.37
C GLY A 150 -41.23 35.04 18.38
N LEU A 151 -40.77 34.57 17.22
CA LEU A 151 -41.65 33.93 16.24
C LEU A 151 -42.16 32.56 16.72
N LEU A 152 -41.50 31.90 17.68
CA LEU A 152 -41.96 30.64 18.26
C LEU A 152 -42.95 30.86 19.41
N ASP A 153 -44.25 30.66 19.17
CA ASP A 153 -45.29 30.69 20.21
C ASP A 153 -45.54 29.28 20.77
N SER A 154 -45.58 29.14 22.09
CA SER A 154 -45.79 27.87 22.80
C SER A 154 -47.19 27.28 22.65
N ARG A 155 -48.16 28.06 22.12
CA ARG A 155 -49.50 27.59 21.74
C ARG A 155 -49.51 26.78 20.44
N PHE A 156 -48.43 26.82 19.67
CA PHE A 156 -48.26 26.08 18.42
C PHE A 156 -47.33 24.87 18.60
N GLY A 157 -47.54 23.81 17.82
CA GLY A 157 -46.83 22.55 18.00
C GLY A 157 -45.43 22.58 17.39
N TRP A 158 -44.44 22.20 18.19
CA TRP A 158 -43.05 22.03 17.76
C TRP A 158 -42.53 20.67 18.23
N GLY A 159 -42.29 19.77 17.28
CA GLY A 159 -41.75 18.42 17.52
C GLY A 159 -40.41 18.22 16.82
N GLU A 160 -39.41 17.72 17.54
CA GLU A 160 -38.07 17.49 17.02
C GLU A 160 -37.81 15.99 16.81
N LEU A 161 -37.25 15.64 15.65
CA LEU A 161 -36.71 14.31 15.36
C LEU A 161 -35.21 14.47 14.99
N PRO A 162 -34.31 14.63 15.99
CA PRO A 162 -32.90 14.94 15.73
C PRO A 162 -32.18 13.89 14.89
N GLU A 163 -32.51 12.61 15.09
CA GLU A 163 -31.96 11.47 14.33
C GLU A 163 -32.26 11.54 12.82
N ASP A 164 -33.39 12.11 12.43
CA ASP A 164 -33.82 12.17 11.02
C ASP A 164 -33.59 13.55 10.39
N GLY A 165 -33.04 14.52 11.12
CA GLY A 165 -32.83 15.88 10.63
C GLY A 165 -34.14 16.61 10.34
N VAL A 166 -35.16 16.39 11.18
CA VAL A 166 -36.54 16.82 10.90
C VAL A 166 -37.13 17.58 12.08
N VAL A 167 -37.80 18.68 11.77
CA VAL A 167 -38.71 19.39 12.69
C VAL A 167 -40.13 19.30 12.13
N LEU A 168 -41.08 18.98 13.00
CA LEU A 168 -42.52 19.04 12.72
C LEU A 168 -43.07 20.31 13.37
N VAL A 169 -43.65 21.20 12.56
CA VAL A 169 -44.26 22.45 13.02
C VAL A 169 -45.73 22.46 12.67
N SER A 170 -46.62 22.71 13.64
CA SER A 170 -48.07 22.79 13.44
C SER A 170 -48.65 24.10 13.99
N GLY A 171 -49.57 24.70 13.24
CA GLY A 171 -50.12 26.02 13.52
C GLY A 171 -50.74 26.65 12.27
N PRO A 172 -51.06 27.96 12.30
CA PRO A 172 -51.60 28.67 11.15
C PRO A 172 -50.69 28.57 9.92
N ARG A 173 -51.29 28.48 8.73
CA ARG A 173 -50.55 28.39 7.47
C ARG A 173 -49.47 29.47 7.31
N ARG A 174 -49.75 30.74 7.65
CA ARG A 174 -48.77 31.85 7.56
C ARG A 174 -47.58 31.71 8.49
N TYR A 175 -47.82 31.25 9.70
CA TYR A 175 -46.79 30.96 10.69
C TYR A 175 -45.80 29.92 10.14
N ILE A 176 -46.34 28.88 9.51
CA ILE A 176 -45.57 27.84 8.81
C ILE A 176 -44.86 28.41 7.56
N GLU A 177 -45.49 29.26 6.75
CA GLU A 177 -44.84 29.93 5.60
C GLU A 177 -43.66 30.83 6.03
N GLN A 178 -43.81 31.59 7.12
CA GLN A 178 -42.75 32.43 7.70
C GLN A 178 -41.56 31.57 8.18
N ILE A 179 -41.81 30.50 8.94
CA ILE A 179 -40.74 29.60 9.42
C ILE A 179 -40.06 28.87 8.24
N LYS A 180 -40.81 28.43 7.21
CA LYS A 180 -40.25 27.91 5.96
C LYS A 180 -39.31 28.91 5.29
N GLN A 181 -39.68 30.19 5.24
CA GLN A 181 -38.85 31.23 4.62
C GLN A 181 -37.52 31.40 5.37
N PHE A 182 -37.54 31.51 6.71
CA PHE A 182 -36.31 31.59 7.52
C PHE A 182 -35.42 30.34 7.37
N SER A 183 -36.01 29.14 7.37
CA SER A 183 -35.25 27.90 7.17
C SER A 183 -34.65 27.77 5.76
N SER A 184 -35.33 28.30 4.73
CA SER A 184 -34.96 28.07 3.33
C SER A 184 -33.65 28.75 2.89
N GLN A 185 -33.30 29.88 3.51
CA GLN A 185 -32.15 30.70 3.12
C GLN A 185 -30.79 30.10 3.51
N ARG A 186 -30.76 29.04 4.34
CA ARG A 186 -29.51 28.43 4.83
C ARG A 186 -29.13 27.11 4.13
N ARG A 187 -29.63 26.87 2.91
CA ARG A 187 -29.13 25.79 2.05
C ARG A 187 -27.66 26.04 1.70
N VAL A 188 -26.76 25.35 2.39
CA VAL A 188 -25.33 25.31 2.09
C VAL A 188 -25.15 24.88 0.62
N PRO A 189 -24.28 25.55 -0.17
CA PRO A 189 -24.00 25.13 -1.54
C PRO A 189 -23.51 23.68 -1.59
N ASP A 190 -23.91 22.96 -2.63
CA ASP A 190 -23.49 21.57 -2.84
C ASP A 190 -21.97 21.53 -3.11
N GLU A 191 -21.19 21.16 -2.08
CA GLU A 191 -19.74 21.19 -2.08
C GLU A 191 -19.18 20.17 -3.08
N LYS A 192 -18.92 20.63 -4.31
CA LYS A 192 -18.36 19.81 -5.40
C LYS A 192 -16.99 19.24 -5.01
N GLN A 193 -17.01 18.02 -4.51
CA GLN A 193 -15.81 17.23 -4.22
C GLN A 193 -15.04 16.98 -5.52
N ASN A 194 -13.74 17.25 -5.49
CA ASN A 194 -12.86 17.02 -6.64
C ASN A 194 -12.05 15.74 -6.43
N VAL A 195 -11.77 15.03 -7.52
CA VAL A 195 -10.89 13.86 -7.50
C VAL A 195 -9.44 14.33 -7.60
N LEU A 196 -8.73 14.30 -6.48
CA LEU A 196 -7.31 14.66 -6.40
C LEU A 196 -6.47 13.40 -6.62
N SER A 197 -5.71 13.35 -7.71
CA SER A 197 -4.84 12.21 -8.04
C SER A 197 -3.37 12.51 -7.72
N TYR A 198 -2.70 11.57 -7.06
CA TYR A 198 -1.29 11.67 -6.65
C TYR A 198 -0.53 10.40 -7.04
N PRO A 199 0.32 10.42 -8.10
CA PRO A 199 1.17 9.28 -8.44
C PRO A 199 2.33 9.12 -7.44
N LEU A 200 2.61 7.88 -7.04
CA LEU A 200 3.68 7.53 -6.10
C LEU A 200 4.92 7.00 -6.84
N LYS A 201 6.10 7.28 -6.29
CA LYS A 201 7.41 6.95 -6.89
C LYS A 201 8.11 5.77 -6.23
N PHE A 202 7.95 5.60 -4.93
CA PHE A 202 8.70 4.62 -4.13
C PHE A 202 7.78 3.64 -3.39
N ALA A 203 6.62 4.10 -2.96
CA ALA A 203 5.64 3.28 -2.25
C ALA A 203 4.50 2.79 -3.16
N ASN A 204 3.84 1.70 -2.74
CA ASN A 204 2.66 1.17 -3.39
C ASN A 204 1.39 1.88 -2.89
N ALA A 205 0.50 2.25 -3.81
CA ALA A 205 -0.78 2.85 -3.45
C ALA A 205 -1.72 1.84 -2.77
N ALA A 206 -1.79 0.62 -3.32
CA ALA A 206 -2.68 -0.45 -2.86
C ALA A 206 -1.96 -1.48 -1.96
N ASP A 207 -2.77 -2.23 -1.19
CA ASP A 207 -2.31 -3.30 -0.32
C ASP A 207 -1.78 -4.49 -1.12
N ARG A 208 -0.70 -5.13 -0.62
CA ARG A 208 -0.15 -6.37 -1.17
C ARG A 208 -0.50 -7.53 -0.24
N VAL A 209 -1.32 -8.46 -0.72
CA VAL A 209 -1.56 -9.73 -0.01
C VAL A 209 -0.45 -10.72 -0.35
N VAL A 210 0.11 -11.38 0.67
CA VAL A 210 1.01 -12.52 0.56
C VAL A 210 0.34 -13.71 1.22
N GLU A 211 0.22 -14.83 0.50
CA GLU A 211 -0.26 -16.08 1.06
C GLU A 211 0.90 -16.86 1.67
N TYR A 212 0.74 -17.26 2.94
CA TYR A 212 1.77 -17.91 3.74
C TYR A 212 1.16 -19.06 4.52
N ARG A 213 1.46 -20.30 4.12
CA ARG A 213 1.02 -21.54 4.79
C ARG A 213 -0.51 -21.63 5.04
N GLY A 214 -1.31 -20.96 4.21
CA GLY A 214 -2.77 -20.89 4.30
C GLY A 214 -3.31 -19.63 4.99
N GLU A 215 -2.47 -18.86 5.67
CA GLU A 215 -2.80 -17.52 6.17
C GLU A 215 -2.55 -16.46 5.08
N LYS A 216 -3.25 -15.32 5.17
CA LYS A 216 -3.12 -14.19 4.23
C LYS A 216 -2.55 -12.98 4.95
N LEU A 217 -1.26 -12.74 4.76
CA LEU A 217 -0.54 -11.60 5.29
C LEU A 217 -0.76 -10.38 4.37
N THR A 218 -1.66 -9.48 4.78
CA THR A 218 -1.91 -8.22 4.06
C THR A 218 -0.91 -7.15 4.49
N ILE A 219 -0.11 -6.68 3.54
CA ILE A 219 0.80 -5.54 3.68
C ILE A 219 0.04 -4.29 3.24
N ALA A 220 -0.18 -3.34 4.14
CA ALA A 220 -0.89 -2.10 3.83
C ALA A 220 -0.10 -1.21 2.83
N GLY A 221 -0.79 -0.70 1.82
CA GLY A 221 -0.34 0.39 0.94
C GLY A 221 -0.68 1.76 1.52
N ILE A 222 -0.20 2.84 0.88
CA ILE A 222 -0.41 4.20 1.39
C ILE A 222 -1.90 4.57 1.42
N ALA A 223 -2.74 4.11 0.49
CA ALA A 223 -4.17 4.44 0.50
C ALA A 223 -4.88 3.95 1.78
N THR A 224 -4.51 2.77 2.29
CA THR A 224 -5.04 2.21 3.54
C THR A 224 -4.50 2.95 4.77
N MET A 225 -3.24 3.37 4.74
CA MET A 225 -2.65 4.21 5.81
C MET A 225 -3.30 5.60 5.88
N LEU A 226 -3.50 6.25 4.73
CA LEU A 226 -4.16 7.54 4.63
C LEU A 226 -5.63 7.45 5.05
N ARG A 227 -6.35 6.40 4.62
CA ARG A 227 -7.73 6.16 5.04
C ARG A 227 -7.86 6.12 6.57
N GLY A 228 -7.04 5.31 7.24
CA GLY A 228 -7.02 5.20 8.72
C GLY A 228 -6.49 6.42 9.49
N LEU A 229 -6.03 7.46 8.78
CA LEU A 229 -5.58 8.75 9.32
C LEU A 229 -6.57 9.90 9.01
N LEU A 230 -7.28 9.83 7.88
CA LEU A 230 -8.18 10.86 7.38
C LEU A 230 -9.66 10.58 7.65
N GLU A 231 -10.05 9.32 7.84
CA GLU A 231 -11.37 9.00 8.37
C GLU A 231 -11.45 9.44 9.84
N PRO A 232 -12.37 10.33 10.22
CA PRO A 232 -12.56 10.71 11.61
C PRO A 232 -13.05 9.49 12.38
N ARG A 233 -12.23 9.01 13.33
CA ARG A 233 -12.53 7.81 14.12
C ARG A 233 -13.81 8.00 14.93
N THR A 234 -14.92 7.51 14.39
CA THR A 234 -16.19 7.43 15.11
C THR A 234 -16.02 6.55 16.35
N SER A 235 -16.43 7.05 17.51
CA SER A 235 -16.25 6.39 18.79
C SER A 235 -17.29 5.27 19.03
N SER A 236 -17.51 4.44 18.02
CA SER A 236 -18.48 3.33 18.01
C SER A 236 -17.84 1.94 18.08
N VAL A 237 -16.50 1.84 18.03
CA VAL A 237 -15.74 0.57 18.09
C VAL A 237 -15.30 0.20 19.52
N LEU A 238 -15.95 0.75 20.54
CA LEU A 238 -15.71 0.45 21.96
C LEU A 238 -16.73 -0.53 22.58
N SER A 239 -17.72 -0.98 21.80
CA SER A 239 -18.78 -1.89 22.25
C SER A 239 -18.48 -3.39 22.04
N ASP A 240 -17.40 -3.74 21.34
CA ASP A 240 -17.05 -5.13 20.98
C ASP A 240 -15.86 -5.68 21.79
N ALA A 241 -15.14 -4.83 22.52
CA ALA A 241 -14.05 -5.21 23.43
C ALA A 241 -14.58 -5.78 24.77
N GLY A 242 -15.57 -6.70 24.71
CA GLY A 242 -16.42 -7.05 25.85
C GLY A 242 -16.83 -8.52 26.02
N GLN A 243 -16.48 -9.43 25.11
CA GLN A 243 -16.84 -10.85 25.24
C GLN A 243 -15.65 -11.80 25.06
N ALA A 244 -15.09 -12.24 26.19
CA ALA A 244 -14.21 -13.40 26.23
C ALA A 244 -15.01 -14.67 25.83
N PRO A 245 -14.48 -15.57 24.98
CA PRO A 245 -15.17 -16.79 24.59
C PRO A 245 -15.44 -17.70 25.81
N ARG A 246 -16.72 -17.83 26.20
CA ARG A 246 -17.12 -18.79 27.23
C ARG A 246 -17.07 -20.19 26.65
N THR A 247 -16.19 -21.04 27.19
CA THR A 247 -16.05 -22.45 26.82
C THR A 247 -17.29 -23.25 27.23
N SER A 248 -18.26 -23.38 26.33
CA SER A 248 -19.42 -24.27 26.51
C SER A 248 -19.03 -25.73 26.24
N SER A 249 -18.63 -26.45 27.28
CA SER A 249 -18.33 -27.89 27.19
C SER A 249 -19.61 -28.71 27.02
N GLN A 250 -19.90 -29.14 25.79
CA GLN A 250 -20.87 -30.21 25.52
C GLN A 250 -20.27 -31.21 24.53
N ASN A 251 -20.32 -32.49 24.89
CA ASN A 251 -19.90 -33.59 24.03
C ASN A 251 -20.92 -33.79 22.91
N ALA A 252 -20.48 -33.73 21.66
CA ALA A 252 -21.23 -34.20 20.49
C ALA A 252 -20.34 -35.14 19.68
N MET A 253 -20.93 -36.19 19.10
CA MET A 253 -20.20 -37.28 18.47
C MET A 253 -19.70 -36.93 17.06
N VAL A 254 -18.59 -37.54 16.65
CA VAL A 254 -18.02 -37.37 15.31
C VAL A 254 -18.88 -38.06 14.25
N THR A 255 -19.31 -37.31 13.25
CA THR A 255 -19.74 -37.84 11.94
C THR A 255 -18.86 -37.24 10.84
N PRO A 256 -18.34 -38.04 9.89
CA PRO A 256 -17.43 -37.53 8.85
C PRO A 256 -18.17 -36.78 7.75
N ASN A 257 -17.63 -35.63 7.36
CA ASN A 257 -18.21 -34.78 6.31
C ASN A 257 -17.65 -35.15 4.92
N MET A 258 -18.50 -35.50 3.96
CA MET A 258 -18.08 -35.75 2.57
C MET A 258 -18.02 -34.43 1.76
N PRO A 259 -17.01 -34.24 0.89
CA PRO A 259 -17.00 -33.14 -0.07
C PRO A 259 -18.07 -33.37 -1.16
N ARG A 260 -18.87 -32.34 -1.47
CA ARG A 260 -19.80 -32.39 -2.61
C ARG A 260 -19.08 -32.04 -3.92
N LEU A 261 -19.27 -32.86 -4.94
CA LEU A 261 -18.91 -32.56 -6.32
C LEU A 261 -20.00 -31.68 -6.94
N ASN A 262 -19.62 -30.53 -7.50
CA ASN A 262 -20.53 -29.71 -8.31
C ASN A 262 -20.70 -30.35 -9.70
N ASN A 263 -21.95 -30.56 -10.13
CA ASN A 263 -22.26 -30.97 -11.51
C ASN A 263 -23.61 -30.35 -11.94
N PRO A 264 -23.65 -29.38 -12.87
CA PRO A 264 -24.76 -28.42 -13.00
C PRO A 264 -25.95 -28.91 -13.87
N LEU A 265 -26.22 -30.21 -13.91
CA LEU A 265 -27.15 -30.83 -14.87
C LEU A 265 -28.36 -31.55 -14.24
N LEU A 266 -28.58 -31.37 -12.92
CA LEU A 266 -29.69 -32.01 -12.19
C LEU A 266 -30.68 -31.01 -11.55
N GLU A 267 -30.41 -29.71 -11.63
CA GLU A 267 -31.21 -28.66 -10.99
C GLU A 267 -32.46 -28.25 -11.79
N GLN A 268 -32.57 -28.69 -13.05
CA GLN A 268 -33.55 -28.18 -14.02
C GLN A 268 -34.81 -29.05 -14.21
N MET A 269 -35.01 -30.11 -13.42
CA MET A 269 -36.16 -31.03 -13.58
C MET A 269 -37.09 -31.20 -12.36
N LEU A 270 -36.73 -30.74 -11.15
CA LEU A 270 -37.60 -30.86 -9.97
C LEU A 270 -38.25 -29.52 -9.60
N GLY A 271 -39.30 -29.18 -10.34
CA GLY A 271 -40.15 -28.02 -10.03
C GLY A 271 -41.41 -28.40 -9.22
N THR A 272 -41.95 -27.37 -8.55
CA THR A 272 -43.31 -27.24 -8.00
C THR A 272 -43.68 -27.86 -6.63
N ALA A 273 -44.35 -27.00 -5.85
CA ALA A 273 -45.39 -27.26 -4.84
C ALA A 273 -45.09 -28.11 -3.58
N ALA A 274 -44.94 -27.41 -2.45
CA ALA A 274 -45.99 -27.34 -1.41
C ALA A 274 -45.79 -26.08 -0.55
N ASN A 275 -46.86 -25.55 0.08
CA ASN A 275 -46.82 -24.27 0.79
C ASN A 275 -47.49 -24.35 2.18
N SER A 276 -46.72 -24.10 3.24
CA SER A 276 -47.20 -23.73 4.58
C SER A 276 -46.03 -23.13 5.40
N GLY A 277 -46.23 -22.16 6.29
CA GLY A 277 -47.48 -21.46 6.59
C GLY A 277 -47.42 -20.71 7.92
N GLN A 278 -46.57 -19.68 8.05
CA GLN A 278 -46.55 -18.79 9.22
C GLN A 278 -46.79 -17.34 8.83
N LEU A 279 -47.57 -16.62 9.64
CA LEU A 279 -48.09 -15.30 9.32
C LEU A 279 -47.09 -14.18 9.63
N GLN A 280 -47.13 -13.15 8.79
CA GLN A 280 -46.38 -11.91 8.98
C GLN A 280 -47.12 -10.97 9.94
N THR A 281 -46.39 -10.39 10.89
CA THR A 281 -46.72 -9.10 11.50
C THR A 281 -45.44 -8.27 11.64
N GLY A 282 -45.53 -6.96 11.42
CA GLY A 282 -44.37 -6.06 11.30
C GLY A 282 -44.10 -5.66 9.86
N ALA A 283 -44.47 -4.44 9.49
CA ALA A 283 -44.27 -3.91 8.15
C ALA A 283 -42.77 -3.64 7.90
N SER A 284 -42.29 -4.03 6.71
CA SER A 284 -40.95 -3.69 6.26
C SER A 284 -40.82 -2.18 6.03
N LEU A 285 -40.09 -1.49 6.91
CA LEU A 285 -39.55 -0.18 6.58
C LEU A 285 -38.69 -0.29 5.31
N THR A 286 -38.72 0.75 4.48
CA THR A 286 -37.86 0.84 3.30
C THR A 286 -36.39 0.74 3.68
N PRO A 287 -35.51 0.19 2.82
CA PRO A 287 -34.09 0.10 3.11
C PRO A 287 -33.51 1.52 3.28
N ARG A 288 -33.27 1.91 4.53
CA ARG A 288 -32.68 3.21 4.89
C ARG A 288 -31.31 3.31 4.24
N ALA A 289 -31.16 4.22 3.28
CA ALA A 289 -29.90 4.45 2.59
C ALA A 289 -28.79 4.72 3.63
N PRO A 290 -27.56 4.19 3.44
CA PRO A 290 -26.49 4.35 4.41
C PRO A 290 -26.20 5.84 4.64
N ARG A 291 -26.25 6.26 5.91
CA ARG A 291 -25.87 7.62 6.33
C ARG A 291 -24.45 7.91 5.82
N ALA A 292 -24.28 9.03 5.11
CA ALA A 292 -22.97 9.45 4.61
C ALA A 292 -22.08 9.95 5.75
N THR A 293 -21.42 9.04 6.45
CA THR A 293 -20.46 9.35 7.52
C THR A 293 -19.04 9.47 6.96
N SER A 294 -18.39 10.59 7.26
CA SER A 294 -17.13 11.07 6.67
C SER A 294 -17.22 11.45 5.18
N LYS A 295 -16.80 12.68 4.85
CA LYS A 295 -16.81 13.23 3.49
C LYS A 295 -15.59 12.82 2.65
N ILE A 296 -14.56 12.23 3.24
CA ILE A 296 -13.26 11.98 2.59
C ILE A 296 -13.20 10.51 2.17
N ARG A 297 -13.08 10.25 0.86
CA ARG A 297 -12.87 8.89 0.32
C ARG A 297 -11.46 8.77 -0.27
N VAL A 298 -10.74 7.73 0.12
CA VAL A 298 -9.35 7.46 -0.34
C VAL A 298 -9.29 6.10 -1.01
N GLU A 299 -8.84 6.06 -2.27
CA GLU A 299 -8.73 4.85 -3.09
C GLU A 299 -7.37 4.75 -3.79
N ALA A 300 -6.99 3.54 -4.19
CA ALA A 300 -5.73 3.28 -4.89
C ALA A 300 -6.00 2.90 -6.35
N ASP A 301 -5.45 3.68 -7.28
CA ASP A 301 -5.29 3.28 -8.68
C ASP A 301 -4.05 2.38 -8.78
N VAL A 302 -4.29 1.07 -8.78
CA VAL A 302 -3.27 0.02 -8.92
C VAL A 302 -2.51 0.14 -10.24
N ARG A 303 -3.16 0.58 -11.32
CA ARG A 303 -2.59 0.58 -12.68
C ARG A 303 -1.60 1.72 -12.88
N ASN A 304 -1.87 2.87 -12.28
CA ASN A 304 -1.01 4.06 -12.35
C ASN A 304 -0.14 4.27 -11.09
N ASN A 305 -0.19 3.33 -10.12
CA ASN A 305 0.36 3.47 -8.76
C ASN A 305 0.08 4.84 -8.13
N ALA A 306 -1.20 5.25 -8.15
CA ALA A 306 -1.63 6.56 -7.70
C ALA A 306 -2.71 6.47 -6.61
N ILE A 307 -2.80 7.51 -5.79
CA ILE A 307 -3.84 7.66 -4.77
C ILE A 307 -4.88 8.65 -5.29
N LEU A 308 -6.15 8.25 -5.24
CA LEU A 308 -7.31 9.08 -5.54
C LEU A 308 -7.95 9.51 -4.22
N ILE A 309 -7.98 10.82 -3.96
CA ILE A 309 -8.64 11.42 -2.79
C ILE A 309 -9.82 12.24 -3.28
N TYR A 310 -11.02 11.89 -2.83
CA TYR A 310 -12.25 12.64 -3.07
C TYR A 310 -12.51 13.55 -1.86
N ASP A 311 -12.28 14.85 -2.02
CA ASP A 311 -12.51 15.86 -0.98
C ASP A 311 -12.55 17.29 -1.58
N LEU A 312 -12.66 18.31 -0.72
CA LEU A 312 -12.53 19.72 -1.04
C LEU A 312 -11.14 20.07 -1.61
N PRO A 313 -11.04 20.89 -2.67
CA PRO A 313 -9.76 21.26 -3.29
C PRO A 313 -8.84 22.07 -2.37
N GLU A 314 -9.39 22.78 -1.38
CA GLU A 314 -8.63 23.59 -0.42
C GLU A 314 -7.61 22.78 0.39
N ARG A 315 -7.89 21.49 0.62
CA ARG A 315 -7.00 20.57 1.37
C ARG A 315 -5.90 19.95 0.49
N GLN A 316 -5.85 20.23 -0.80
CA GLN A 316 -4.84 19.68 -1.72
C GLN A 316 -3.40 19.95 -1.25
N ALA A 317 -3.14 21.08 -0.59
CA ALA A 317 -1.82 21.40 -0.03
C ALA A 317 -1.42 20.43 1.09
N MET A 318 -2.31 20.19 2.06
CA MET A 318 -2.12 19.24 3.17
C MET A 318 -1.88 17.81 2.65
N TYR A 319 -2.70 17.36 1.69
CA TYR A 319 -2.54 16.03 1.11
C TYR A 319 -1.22 15.87 0.34
N ARG A 320 -0.79 16.90 -0.39
CA ARG A 320 0.51 16.89 -1.08
C ARG A 320 1.67 16.75 -0.11
N GLU A 321 1.68 17.54 0.98
CA GLU A 321 2.74 17.48 1.99
C GLU A 321 2.78 16.09 2.66
N LEU A 322 1.63 15.61 3.15
CA LEU A 322 1.51 14.30 3.79
C LEU A 322 1.97 13.15 2.89
N ILE A 323 1.59 13.17 1.59
CA ILE A 323 2.04 12.15 0.63
C ILE A 323 3.55 12.25 0.39
N THR A 324 4.14 13.45 0.31
CA THR A 324 5.61 13.58 0.17
C THR A 324 6.41 13.11 1.40
N GLN A 325 5.78 13.04 2.59
CA GLN A 325 6.40 12.46 3.79
C GLN A 325 6.28 10.93 3.83
N LEU A 326 5.31 10.33 3.14
CA LEU A 326 5.06 8.88 3.11
C LEU A 326 5.70 8.17 1.91
N ASP A 327 5.75 8.83 0.74
CA ASP A 327 6.39 8.36 -0.48
C ASP A 327 7.89 8.73 -0.49
N VAL A 328 8.64 8.12 0.42
CA VAL A 328 10.10 8.28 0.54
C VAL A 328 10.83 6.99 0.14
N ALA A 329 12.00 7.13 -0.50
CA ALA A 329 12.82 5.99 -0.92
C ALA A 329 13.31 5.20 0.31
N ARG A 330 12.94 3.91 0.39
CA ARG A 330 13.32 3.02 1.49
C ARG A 330 14.63 2.30 1.19
N LYS A 331 15.36 1.93 2.24
CA LYS A 331 16.57 1.10 2.11
C LYS A 331 16.21 -0.33 1.72
N LEU A 332 17.06 -0.96 0.90
CA LEU A 332 17.01 -2.39 0.62
C LEU A 332 17.95 -3.13 1.58
N VAL A 333 17.40 -4.14 2.25
CA VAL A 333 18.10 -5.00 3.19
C VAL A 333 18.08 -6.43 2.66
N GLU A 334 19.27 -6.98 2.47
CA GLU A 334 19.53 -8.40 2.26
C GLU A 334 19.71 -9.06 3.63
N ILE A 335 19.09 -10.21 3.84
CA ILE A 335 19.23 -11.03 5.05
C ILE A 335 19.59 -12.44 4.62
N ASP A 336 20.84 -12.82 4.87
CA ASP A 336 21.28 -14.21 4.76
C ASP A 336 20.97 -14.95 6.06
N ALA A 337 20.34 -16.11 5.95
CA ALA A 337 20.19 -17.06 7.04
C ALA A 337 21.01 -18.32 6.76
N ILE A 338 21.84 -18.73 7.71
CA ILE A 338 22.58 -19.99 7.67
C ILE A 338 22.01 -20.89 8.77
N ILE A 339 21.48 -22.03 8.34
CA ILE A 339 21.03 -23.13 9.19
C ILE A 339 22.11 -24.21 9.11
N LEU A 340 22.74 -24.51 10.25
CA LEU A 340 23.80 -25.49 10.37
C LEU A 340 23.32 -26.61 11.31
N ASP A 341 23.28 -27.85 10.85
CA ASP A 341 22.95 -29.04 11.66
C ASP A 341 24.15 -30.00 11.66
N ILE A 342 24.62 -30.37 12.85
CA ILE A 342 25.80 -31.21 13.07
C ILE A 342 25.39 -32.41 13.91
N GLU A 343 25.37 -33.60 13.33
CA GLU A 343 25.18 -34.86 14.06
C GLU A 343 26.52 -35.60 14.20
N ARG A 344 26.85 -35.95 15.44
CA ARG A 344 28.02 -36.77 15.82
C ARG A 344 27.53 -38.01 16.54
N THR A 345 27.88 -39.18 16.02
CA THR A 345 27.54 -40.47 16.63
C THR A 345 28.81 -41.25 16.95
N GLN A 346 28.82 -41.90 18.10
CA GLN A 346 29.90 -42.79 18.55
C GLN A 346 29.24 -44.05 19.12
N LEU A 347 29.57 -45.20 18.55
CA LEU A 347 29.05 -46.51 18.94
C LEU A 347 30.22 -47.44 19.27
N ASN A 348 30.35 -47.81 20.53
CA ASN A 348 31.33 -48.78 21.01
C ASN A 348 30.60 -50.00 21.58
N ALA A 349 30.58 -51.10 20.83
CA ALA A 349 30.01 -52.38 21.26
C ALA A 349 31.12 -53.42 21.42
N PHE A 350 31.23 -54.01 22.61
CA PHE A 350 32.14 -55.11 22.89
C PHE A 350 31.45 -56.15 23.77
N GLY A 351 31.49 -57.42 23.35
CA GLY A 351 30.94 -58.52 24.13
C GLY A 351 31.02 -59.88 23.46
N VAL A 352 30.74 -60.91 24.27
CA VAL A 352 30.54 -62.28 23.79
C VAL A 352 29.11 -62.70 24.12
N THR A 353 28.35 -63.12 23.10
CA THR A 353 27.09 -63.83 23.29
C THR A 353 27.28 -65.31 23.01
N TRP A 354 26.67 -66.14 23.85
CA TRP A 354 26.76 -67.60 23.76
C TRP A 354 25.41 -68.13 23.29
N GLY A 355 25.42 -69.25 22.57
CA GLY A 355 24.20 -69.85 22.05
C GLY A 355 24.30 -71.37 21.93
N PHE A 356 23.12 -71.97 21.86
CA PHE A 356 22.91 -73.39 21.66
C PHE A 356 21.82 -73.60 20.61
N GLN A 357 22.15 -74.36 19.57
CA GLN A 357 21.25 -74.65 18.45
C GLN A 357 21.30 -76.14 18.14
N ASN A 358 20.15 -76.80 18.30
CA ASN A 358 19.92 -78.21 17.98
C ASN A 358 18.68 -78.30 17.07
N SER A 359 18.51 -79.40 16.35
CA SER A 359 17.39 -79.71 15.44
C SER A 359 15.96 -79.50 15.99
N ARG A 360 15.79 -79.32 17.31
CA ARG A 360 14.51 -79.04 17.99
C ARG A 360 14.57 -77.85 18.97
N PHE A 361 15.68 -77.12 19.05
CA PHE A 361 15.91 -76.04 20.03
C PHE A 361 16.76 -74.91 19.44
N TYR A 362 16.35 -73.66 19.70
CA TYR A 362 17.16 -72.46 19.47
C TYR A 362 17.14 -71.60 20.73
N GLY A 363 18.31 -71.37 21.33
CA GLY A 363 18.46 -70.52 22.50
C GLY A 363 19.79 -69.77 22.49
N SER A 364 19.76 -68.46 22.66
CA SER A 364 20.94 -67.60 22.75
C SER A 364 20.87 -66.68 23.96
N THR A 365 22.00 -66.12 24.40
CA THR A 365 22.05 -65.13 25.49
C THR A 365 21.51 -63.77 25.04
N GLY A 366 20.21 -63.72 24.77
CA GLY A 366 19.45 -62.53 24.39
C GLY A 366 18.13 -62.48 25.17
N VAL A 367 18.22 -62.21 26.47
CA VAL A 367 17.04 -62.15 27.35
C VAL A 367 16.27 -60.84 27.08
N ALA A 368 15.08 -60.96 26.50
CA ALA A 368 14.16 -59.84 26.37
C ALA A 368 13.64 -59.41 27.76
N PRO A 369 13.46 -58.11 28.05
CA PRO A 369 12.93 -57.67 29.33
C PRO A 369 11.52 -58.23 29.61
N GLY A 370 11.35 -58.90 30.76
CA GLY A 370 10.04 -59.31 31.28
C GLY A 370 9.62 -60.77 31.07
N THR A 371 10.41 -61.61 30.39
CA THR A 371 10.06 -63.04 30.21
C THR A 371 10.65 -63.95 31.28
N THR A 372 9.84 -64.85 31.84
CA THR A 372 10.27 -65.86 32.82
C THR A 372 11.11 -66.94 32.15
N SER A 373 12.40 -66.97 32.45
CA SER A 373 13.37 -67.90 31.84
C SER A 373 13.29 -69.31 32.46
N GLN A 374 12.48 -70.19 31.90
CA GLN A 374 12.40 -71.60 32.31
C GLN A 374 13.28 -72.47 31.43
N LEU A 375 14.34 -73.04 32.01
CA LEU A 375 15.34 -73.84 31.29
C LEU A 375 15.10 -75.34 31.50
N VAL A 376 14.94 -76.07 30.40
CA VAL A 376 14.95 -77.54 30.35
C VAL A 376 16.04 -77.94 29.35
N ILE A 377 16.89 -78.91 29.73
CA ILE A 377 18.12 -79.24 29.00
C ILE A 377 18.06 -80.71 28.58
N GLU A 378 18.04 -80.97 27.27
CA GLU A 378 18.11 -82.33 26.73
C GLU A 378 19.02 -82.38 25.48
N ASN A 379 20.04 -83.25 25.56
CA ASN A 379 21.06 -83.54 24.55
C ASN A 379 22.10 -82.43 24.24
N ARG A 380 23.23 -82.81 23.62
CA ARG A 380 24.56 -82.21 23.89
C ARG A 380 25.24 -81.45 22.74
N GLU A 381 24.75 -81.55 21.50
CA GLU A 381 25.45 -81.02 20.32
C GLU A 381 24.83 -79.69 19.85
N GLY A 382 25.67 -78.64 19.66
CA GLY A 382 25.23 -77.36 19.12
C GLY A 382 25.68 -76.06 19.81
N PHE A 383 26.75 -76.05 20.62
CA PHE A 383 27.23 -74.84 21.29
C PHE A 383 28.03 -73.90 20.36
N PHE A 384 27.74 -72.60 20.40
CA PHE A 384 28.45 -71.57 19.63
C PHE A 384 28.70 -70.28 20.43
N ALA A 385 29.71 -69.53 19.99
CA ALA A 385 30.11 -68.25 20.55
C ALA A 385 30.12 -67.17 19.45
N ASN A 386 29.49 -66.02 19.70
CA ASN A 386 29.53 -64.86 18.81
C ASN A 386 30.23 -63.72 19.54
N VAL A 387 31.44 -63.39 19.09
CA VAL A 387 32.25 -62.29 19.62
C VAL A 387 31.99 -61.05 18.78
N ARG A 388 31.36 -60.04 19.36
CA ARG A 388 31.08 -58.75 18.70
C ARG A 388 32.00 -57.68 19.28
N ALA A 389 32.89 -57.16 18.43
CA ALA A 389 33.70 -55.98 18.69
C ALA A 389 33.50 -54.98 17.55
N LEU A 390 32.99 -53.79 17.86
CA LEU A 390 32.67 -52.74 16.91
C LEU A 390 32.89 -51.38 17.56
N GLU A 391 33.82 -50.60 17.02
CA GLU A 391 33.85 -49.15 17.19
C GLU A 391 33.43 -48.50 15.86
N ALA A 392 32.44 -47.62 15.91
CA ALA A 392 31.97 -46.85 14.77
C ALA A 392 31.79 -45.37 15.17
N ARG A 393 32.18 -44.47 14.28
CA ARG A 393 32.10 -43.01 14.49
C ARG A 393 31.47 -42.37 13.25
N GLY A 394 30.38 -41.65 13.43
CA GLY A 394 29.70 -40.88 12.39
C GLY A 394 29.82 -39.38 12.63
N LEU A 395 29.99 -38.63 11.55
CA LEU A 395 29.86 -37.17 11.51
C LEU A 395 29.04 -36.82 10.27
N ALA A 396 27.92 -36.14 10.46
CA ALA A 396 27.13 -35.54 9.40
C ALA A 396 27.02 -34.03 9.65
N THR A 397 27.13 -33.25 8.59
CA THR A 397 27.01 -31.79 8.62
C THR A 397 26.14 -31.33 7.47
N LEU A 398 25.01 -30.70 7.79
CA LEU A 398 24.09 -30.10 6.82
C LEU A 398 24.16 -28.58 6.94
N VAL A 399 24.26 -27.89 5.81
CA VAL A 399 24.21 -26.42 5.74
C VAL A 399 23.12 -26.04 4.74
N SER A 400 22.18 -25.20 5.17
CA SER A 400 21.16 -24.59 4.31
C SER A 400 21.24 -23.08 4.44
N ASN A 401 21.31 -22.37 3.31
CA ASN A 401 21.58 -20.94 3.25
C ASN A 401 20.47 -20.13 2.52
N PRO A 402 19.21 -20.11 3.01
CA PRO A 402 18.19 -19.24 2.44
C PRO A 402 18.52 -17.76 2.67
N SER A 403 18.42 -16.95 1.60
CA SER A 403 18.63 -15.50 1.62
C SER A 403 17.40 -14.77 1.09
N VAL A 404 17.13 -13.56 1.60
CA VAL A 404 15.98 -12.74 1.17
C VAL A 404 16.34 -11.27 1.08
N LEU A 405 15.83 -10.59 0.05
CA LEU A 405 15.97 -9.16 -0.18
C LEU A 405 14.60 -8.48 0.04
N THR A 406 14.52 -7.47 0.89
CA THR A 406 13.29 -6.72 1.16
C THR A 406 13.56 -5.25 1.47
N LEU A 407 12.50 -4.46 1.55
CA LEU A 407 12.56 -3.04 1.94
C LEU A 407 12.59 -2.90 3.47
N GLU A 408 13.05 -1.74 3.93
CA GLU A 408 12.92 -1.38 5.34
C GLU A 408 11.44 -1.28 5.77
N ASN A 409 11.14 -1.84 6.95
CA ASN A 409 9.81 -1.96 7.56
C ASN A 409 8.80 -2.75 6.70
N GLN A 410 9.28 -3.59 5.78
CA GLN A 410 8.49 -4.44 4.90
C GLN A 410 8.74 -5.92 5.23
N PRO A 411 7.74 -6.69 5.71
CA PRO A 411 7.93 -8.11 5.92
C PRO A 411 8.16 -8.83 4.59
N ALA A 412 9.06 -9.81 4.62
CA ALA A 412 9.28 -10.77 3.55
C ALA A 412 9.29 -12.20 4.10
N VAL A 413 8.86 -13.14 3.26
CA VAL A 413 8.64 -14.55 3.61
C VAL A 413 9.17 -15.41 2.47
N ILE A 414 9.88 -16.48 2.83
CA ILE A 414 10.25 -17.59 1.96
C ILE A 414 9.78 -18.88 2.64
N ASP A 415 9.11 -19.77 1.92
CA ASP A 415 8.70 -21.09 2.43
C ASP A 415 9.08 -22.19 1.42
N PHE A 416 10.14 -22.94 1.72
CA PHE A 416 10.60 -24.08 0.94
C PHE A 416 10.01 -25.37 1.50
N ASN A 417 8.83 -25.74 1.01
CA ASN A 417 8.05 -26.86 1.55
C ASN A 417 7.93 -28.07 0.61
N ARG A 418 7.56 -29.21 1.18
CA ARG A 418 7.26 -30.48 0.52
C ARG A 418 6.03 -31.11 1.17
N THR A 419 5.00 -31.38 0.38
CA THR A 419 3.77 -32.06 0.82
C THR A 419 3.88 -33.56 0.54
N ARG A 420 3.73 -34.40 1.56
CA ARG A 420 3.44 -35.84 1.40
C ARG A 420 1.94 -36.07 1.64
N TYR A 421 1.33 -36.95 0.87
CA TYR A 421 -0.08 -37.30 1.01
C TYR A 421 -0.23 -38.62 1.77
N LEU A 422 -0.96 -38.59 2.88
CA LEU A 422 -1.31 -39.77 3.66
C LEU A 422 -2.66 -40.33 3.23
N VAL A 423 -2.75 -41.65 3.11
CA VAL A 423 -3.99 -42.35 2.75
C VAL A 423 -4.54 -43.03 4.00
N ALA A 424 -5.62 -42.48 4.54
CA ALA A 424 -6.31 -43.03 5.71
C ALA A 424 -7.47 -43.94 5.25
N GLY A 425 -7.40 -45.22 5.62
CA GLY A 425 -8.42 -46.24 5.33
C GLY A 425 -8.22 -47.01 4.02
N THR A 426 -8.81 -48.21 3.94
CA THR A 426 -8.74 -49.11 2.77
C THR A 426 -10.00 -49.13 1.91
N GLU A 427 -11.16 -48.75 2.47
CA GLU A 427 -12.45 -48.77 1.76
C GLU A 427 -12.95 -47.36 1.42
N ASN A 428 -12.75 -46.39 2.31
CA ASN A 428 -12.97 -44.96 2.06
C ASN A 428 -11.66 -44.20 2.29
N ALA A 429 -10.79 -44.21 1.27
CA ALA A 429 -9.44 -43.64 1.31
C ALA A 429 -9.46 -42.10 1.40
N THR A 430 -9.37 -41.56 2.63
CA THR A 430 -9.24 -40.11 2.84
C THR A 430 -7.79 -39.68 2.66
N ILE A 431 -7.55 -38.77 1.72
CA ILE A 431 -6.21 -38.26 1.40
C ILE A 431 -5.93 -36.99 2.21
N LEU A 432 -4.95 -37.05 3.11
CA LEU A 432 -4.54 -35.93 3.97
C LEU A 432 -3.17 -35.38 3.53
N PRO A 433 -3.06 -34.11 3.11
CA PRO A 433 -1.78 -33.47 2.83
C PRO A 433 -1.05 -33.11 4.13
N VAL A 434 0.19 -33.59 4.29
CA VAL A 434 1.11 -33.20 5.36
C VAL A 434 2.29 -32.46 4.75
N THR A 435 2.31 -31.16 4.95
CA THR A 435 3.36 -30.25 4.47
C THR A 435 4.43 -30.04 5.54
N VAL A 436 5.71 -30.17 5.17
CA VAL A 436 6.86 -29.83 6.02
C VAL A 436 7.91 -29.08 5.18
N GLY A 437 8.78 -28.31 5.82
CA GLY A 437 9.88 -27.64 5.15
C GLY A 437 10.37 -26.42 5.92
N THR A 438 11.26 -25.65 5.28
CA THR A 438 11.91 -24.48 5.87
C THR A 438 11.19 -23.20 5.48
N SER A 439 10.53 -22.56 6.45
CA SER A 439 10.07 -21.17 6.36
C SER A 439 11.09 -20.23 6.99
N PHE A 440 11.31 -19.10 6.33
CA PHE A 440 12.05 -17.95 6.82
C PHE A 440 11.23 -16.67 6.58
N GLN A 441 10.70 -16.09 7.65
CA GLN A 441 10.01 -14.81 7.66
C GLN A 441 10.85 -13.78 8.42
N VAL A 442 10.97 -12.57 7.86
CA VAL A 442 11.77 -11.49 8.44
C VAL A 442 11.15 -10.11 8.19
N LEU A 443 11.26 -9.24 9.19
CA LEU A 443 10.92 -7.82 9.13
C LEU A 443 12.14 -6.98 9.57
N PRO A 444 12.86 -6.33 8.63
CA PRO A 444 14.03 -5.51 8.95
C PRO A 444 13.68 -4.04 9.18
N ARG A 445 14.41 -3.39 10.08
CA ARG A 445 14.39 -1.93 10.31
C ARG A 445 15.83 -1.41 10.46
N VAL A 446 16.21 -0.34 9.75
CA VAL A 446 17.59 0.13 9.63
C VAL A 446 17.82 1.36 10.52
N ILE A 447 18.35 1.10 11.71
CA ILE A 447 18.75 2.11 12.67
C ILE A 447 20.09 2.69 12.23
N THR A 448 20.11 3.95 11.78
CA THR A 448 21.34 4.65 11.39
C THR A 448 21.87 5.44 12.60
N SER A 449 23.06 5.10 13.09
CA SER A 449 23.66 5.69 14.29
C SER A 449 25.15 5.96 14.10
N ARG A 450 25.57 7.21 14.29
CA ARG A 450 26.98 7.67 14.22
C ARG A 450 27.74 7.22 12.95
N GLY A 451 27.06 7.25 11.80
CA GLY A 451 27.63 6.80 10.52
C GLY A 451 27.67 5.28 10.31
N SER A 452 27.21 4.48 11.28
CA SER A 452 27.03 3.03 11.15
C SER A 452 25.57 2.65 10.91
N HIS A 453 25.34 1.52 10.25
CA HIS A 453 24.03 0.92 10.11
C HIS A 453 23.89 -0.29 11.04
N GLN A 454 22.88 -0.22 11.89
CA GLN A 454 22.38 -1.33 12.69
C GLN A 454 21.04 -1.75 12.11
N ILE A 455 20.77 -3.06 12.09
CA ILE A 455 19.53 -3.62 11.56
C ILE A 455 18.86 -4.36 12.70
N ASN A 456 17.68 -3.89 13.11
CA ASN A 456 16.78 -4.66 13.95
C ASN A 456 16.02 -5.63 13.04
N LEU A 457 16.18 -6.93 13.26
CA LEU A 457 15.39 -7.96 12.61
C LEU A 457 14.40 -8.54 13.62
N VAL A 458 13.11 -8.55 13.26
CA VAL A 458 12.16 -9.52 13.83
C VAL A 458 12.14 -10.73 12.89
N VAL A 459 12.27 -11.93 13.43
CA VAL A 459 12.56 -13.16 12.69
C VAL A 459 11.69 -14.30 13.18
N ASP A 460 11.01 -14.96 12.24
CA ASP A 460 10.29 -16.21 12.45
C ASP A 460 10.86 -17.27 11.50
N ILE A 461 11.51 -18.29 12.05
CA ILE A 461 12.05 -19.44 11.32
C ILE A 461 11.26 -20.67 11.78
N GLU A 462 10.74 -21.47 10.85
CA GLU A 462 10.20 -22.79 11.16
C GLU A 462 10.75 -23.81 10.17
N ASP A 463 11.44 -24.83 10.66
CA ASP A 463 11.92 -25.92 9.84
C ASP A 463 11.28 -27.25 10.25
N GLY A 464 10.85 -28.03 9.26
CA GLY A 464 10.32 -29.36 9.47
C GLY A 464 10.82 -30.36 8.43
N ASN A 465 11.09 -31.58 8.88
CA ASN A 465 11.42 -32.71 8.00
C ASN A 465 10.64 -33.96 8.41
N PHE A 466 10.41 -34.85 7.44
CA PHE A 466 9.90 -36.19 7.69
C PHE A 466 11.00 -37.05 8.31
N ASN A 467 10.63 -37.94 9.23
CA ASN A 467 11.54 -38.97 9.70
C ASN A 467 11.53 -40.16 8.72
N GLU A 468 12.68 -40.51 8.14
CA GLU A 468 12.78 -41.54 7.10
C GLU A 468 13.07 -42.95 7.66
N ILE A 469 13.13 -43.09 8.99
CA ILE A 469 13.53 -44.33 9.68
C ILE A 469 12.41 -45.41 9.61
N THR A 470 11.15 -45.03 9.40
CA THR A 470 10.00 -45.95 9.38
C THR A 470 9.38 -46.04 7.98
N PRO A 471 9.45 -47.20 7.28
CA PRO A 471 8.95 -47.35 5.91
C PRO A 471 7.43 -47.62 5.81
N SER A 472 6.67 -47.55 6.91
CA SER A 472 5.23 -47.80 6.91
C SER A 472 4.42 -46.50 6.69
N LEU A 473 3.59 -46.48 5.64
CA LEU A 473 2.72 -45.35 5.29
C LEU A 473 1.60 -45.03 6.33
N LYS A 474 1.60 -45.71 7.49
CA LYS A 474 0.60 -45.54 8.56
C LYS A 474 1.07 -44.63 9.70
N GLU A 475 2.37 -44.43 9.89
CA GLU A 475 2.93 -43.58 10.95
C GLU A 475 4.01 -42.66 10.39
N LEU A 476 3.57 -41.49 9.90
CA LEU A 476 4.47 -40.45 9.40
C LEU A 476 4.91 -39.53 10.55
N ASP A 477 6.04 -39.85 11.17
CA ASP A 477 6.69 -38.96 12.14
C ASP A 477 7.25 -37.71 11.43
N VAL A 478 6.98 -36.55 12.04
CA VAL A 478 7.27 -35.21 11.52
C VAL A 478 7.93 -34.39 12.61
N ARG A 479 9.24 -34.17 12.48
CA ARG A 479 10.01 -33.32 13.38
C ARG A 479 9.95 -31.88 12.90
N ARG A 480 9.49 -30.96 13.75
CA ARG A 480 9.53 -29.50 13.51
C ARG A 480 10.29 -28.77 14.62
N GLY A 481 10.93 -27.67 14.26
CA GLY A 481 11.50 -26.70 15.20
C GLY A 481 11.16 -25.28 14.75
N LYS A 482 10.67 -24.45 15.68
CA LYS A 482 10.36 -23.03 15.44
C LYS A 482 11.23 -22.13 16.31
N VAL A 483 11.71 -21.03 15.73
CA VAL A 483 12.43 -19.95 16.39
C VAL A 483 11.71 -18.64 16.05
N SER A 484 11.24 -17.92 17.06
CA SER A 484 10.58 -16.60 16.92
C SER A 484 11.27 -15.64 17.88
N THR A 485 11.82 -14.54 17.35
CA THR A 485 12.75 -13.69 18.12
C THR A 485 13.01 -12.34 17.44
N GLN A 486 13.65 -11.43 18.16
CA GLN A 486 14.09 -10.12 17.66
C GLN A 486 15.53 -9.84 18.08
N ALA A 487 16.35 -9.29 17.17
CA ALA A 487 17.75 -8.97 17.44
C ALA A 487 18.22 -7.73 16.66
N VAL A 488 19.02 -6.89 17.33
CA VAL A 488 19.72 -5.76 16.69
C VAL A 488 21.14 -6.20 16.36
N MET A 489 21.47 -6.19 15.07
CA MET A 489 22.79 -6.56 14.53
C MET A 489 23.46 -5.35 13.88
N ALA A 490 24.79 -5.38 13.75
CA ALA A 490 25.49 -4.46 12.86
C ALA A 490 25.47 -4.99 11.42
N GLU A 491 25.47 -4.09 10.45
CA GLU A 491 25.60 -4.46 9.04
C GLU A 491 26.85 -5.33 8.79
N LYS A 492 26.73 -6.33 7.90
CA LYS A 492 27.80 -7.26 7.50
C LYS A 492 28.41 -8.06 8.68
N ARG A 493 27.71 -8.19 9.82
CA ARG A 493 28.12 -9.06 10.94
C ARG A 493 27.10 -10.17 11.18
N SER A 494 27.61 -11.40 11.22
CA SER A 494 26.82 -12.58 11.56
C SER A 494 26.54 -12.66 13.06
N LEU A 495 25.33 -13.08 13.43
CA LEU A 495 24.93 -13.36 14.81
C LEU A 495 24.24 -14.72 14.91
N VAL A 496 24.62 -15.53 15.90
CA VAL A 496 23.87 -16.74 16.26
C VAL A 496 22.60 -16.29 16.99
N ILE A 497 21.44 -16.51 16.36
CA ILE A 497 20.14 -16.04 16.84
C ILE A 497 19.42 -17.11 17.67
N GLY A 498 19.70 -18.39 17.43
CA GLY A 498 19.15 -19.49 18.19
C GLY A 498 19.78 -20.83 17.83
N GLY A 499 19.38 -21.88 18.54
CA GLY A 499 19.86 -23.22 18.27
C GLY A 499 19.37 -24.26 19.29
N PHE A 500 19.66 -25.52 19.01
CA PHE A 500 19.34 -26.67 19.84
C PHE A 500 20.59 -27.54 20.02
N HIS A 501 20.88 -27.93 21.26
CA HIS A 501 21.94 -28.89 21.60
C HIS A 501 21.30 -30.08 22.31
N VAL A 502 21.41 -31.27 21.73
CA VAL A 502 20.84 -32.51 22.27
C VAL A 502 21.95 -33.56 22.33
N SER A 503 22.22 -34.11 23.51
CA SER A 503 23.14 -35.24 23.69
C SER A 503 22.37 -36.39 24.33
N ASN A 504 22.30 -37.53 23.64
CA ASN A 504 21.77 -38.79 24.15
C ASN A 504 22.92 -39.77 24.38
N ASN A 505 22.96 -40.40 25.56
CA ASN A 505 23.97 -41.40 25.92
C ASN A 505 23.26 -42.64 26.46
N THR A 506 23.49 -43.78 25.84
CA THR A 506 22.88 -45.07 26.18
C THR A 506 23.98 -46.10 26.43
N ASP A 507 24.05 -46.67 27.63
CA ASP A 507 24.97 -47.76 27.99
C ASP A 507 24.14 -49.01 28.31
N THR A 508 24.10 -49.95 27.37
CA THR A 508 23.35 -51.20 27.47
C THR A 508 24.30 -52.32 27.90
N GLN A 509 24.15 -52.81 29.13
CA GLN A 509 24.91 -53.96 29.66
C GLN A 509 24.04 -55.21 29.77
N ASN A 510 24.30 -56.17 28.87
CA ASN A 510 23.78 -57.53 28.96
C ASN A 510 24.82 -58.44 29.60
N LYS A 511 24.45 -59.31 30.55
CA LYS A 511 25.39 -60.23 31.20
C LYS A 511 24.70 -61.49 31.69
N VAL A 512 25.44 -62.60 31.71
CA VAL A 512 24.95 -63.86 32.29
C VAL A 512 24.94 -63.72 33.83
N PRO A 513 23.83 -64.01 34.54
CA PRO A 513 23.81 -64.03 36.00
C PRO A 513 24.91 -64.94 36.58
N VAL A 514 25.46 -64.56 37.74
CA VAL A 514 26.62 -65.19 38.40
C VAL A 514 27.93 -65.10 37.58
N LEU A 515 27.99 -65.65 36.37
CA LEU A 515 29.21 -65.73 35.55
C LEU A 515 29.72 -64.35 35.10
N GLY A 516 28.82 -63.45 34.70
CA GLY A 516 29.17 -62.08 34.30
C GLY A 516 29.68 -61.18 35.44
N SER A 517 29.53 -61.61 36.70
CA SER A 517 30.00 -60.89 37.89
C SER A 517 31.42 -61.25 38.32
N ILE A 518 32.03 -62.30 37.74
CA ILE A 518 33.40 -62.72 38.09
C ILE A 518 34.40 -61.60 37.72
N PRO A 519 35.28 -61.14 38.63
CA PRO A 519 36.31 -60.15 38.32
C PRO A 519 37.18 -60.58 37.13
N LEU A 520 37.52 -59.62 36.26
CA LEU A 520 38.23 -59.84 34.97
C LEU A 520 37.45 -60.73 33.99
N LEU A 521 37.35 -62.04 34.27
CA LEU A 521 36.79 -63.06 33.38
C LEU A 521 35.32 -62.84 33.04
N GLY A 522 34.48 -62.48 34.01
CA GLY A 522 33.05 -62.27 33.82
C GLY A 522 32.76 -61.11 32.87
N LYS A 523 33.57 -60.04 32.93
CA LYS A 523 33.48 -58.91 32.01
C LYS A 523 33.99 -59.27 30.61
N ALA A 524 35.10 -60.00 30.51
CA ALA A 524 35.73 -60.34 29.24
C ALA A 524 34.97 -61.41 28.43
N LEU A 525 34.30 -62.36 29.09
CA LEU A 525 33.72 -63.55 28.44
C LEU A 525 32.22 -63.75 28.67
N PHE A 526 31.61 -63.16 29.70
CA PHE A 526 30.21 -63.40 30.08
C PHE A 526 29.37 -62.12 30.19
N SER A 527 29.83 -61.05 29.53
CA SER A 527 29.10 -59.79 29.39
C SER A 527 29.22 -59.21 27.98
N SER A 528 28.27 -58.34 27.64
CA SER A 528 28.27 -57.51 26.46
C SER A 528 27.85 -56.10 26.84
N THR A 529 28.63 -55.11 26.41
CA THR A 529 28.39 -53.69 26.66
C THR A 529 28.33 -52.94 25.34
N GLU A 530 27.23 -52.22 25.12
CA GLU A 530 27.01 -51.36 23.95
C GLU A 530 26.79 -49.92 24.42
N ARG A 531 27.72 -49.03 24.05
CA ARG A 531 27.66 -47.59 24.36
C ARG A 531 27.38 -46.80 23.10
N LEU A 532 26.23 -46.14 23.05
CA LEU A 532 25.83 -45.22 21.99
C LEU A 532 25.78 -43.79 22.55
N ASN A 533 26.65 -42.93 22.05
CA ASN A 533 26.66 -41.50 22.31
C ASN A 533 26.30 -40.76 21.01
N SER A 534 25.15 -40.11 20.98
CA SER A 534 24.68 -39.28 19.87
C SER A 534 24.56 -37.83 20.34
N ARG A 535 25.20 -36.92 19.63
CA ARG A 535 25.11 -35.48 19.86
C ARG A 535 24.66 -34.77 18.60
N ARG A 536 23.66 -33.91 18.72
CA ARG A 536 23.11 -33.07 17.66
C ARG A 536 23.22 -31.61 18.08
N GLU A 537 23.84 -30.81 17.23
CA GLU A 537 24.06 -29.37 17.41
C GLU A 537 23.48 -28.65 16.20
N ARG A 538 22.36 -27.94 16.38
CA ARG A 538 21.72 -27.16 15.33
C ARG A 538 21.75 -25.68 15.66
N LEU A 539 22.24 -24.86 14.74
CA LEU A 539 22.41 -23.41 14.90
C LEU A 539 21.69 -22.63 13.78
N PHE A 540 21.14 -21.48 14.14
CA PHE A 540 20.55 -20.50 13.23
C PHE A 540 21.35 -19.20 13.33
N ILE A 541 22.00 -18.82 12.24
CA ILE A 541 22.92 -17.67 12.16
C ILE A 541 22.41 -16.70 11.10
N LEU A 542 22.19 -15.43 11.44
CA LEU A 542 21.78 -14.42 10.45
C LEU A 542 22.90 -13.42 10.17
N THR A 543 22.97 -12.93 8.94
CA THR A 543 23.87 -11.85 8.50
C THR A 543 23.08 -10.82 7.68
N PRO A 544 22.75 -9.63 8.23
CA PRO A 544 22.08 -8.58 7.47
C PRO A 544 23.07 -7.65 6.75
N ARG A 545 22.73 -7.26 5.51
CA ARG A 545 23.48 -6.31 4.67
C ARG A 545 22.54 -5.24 4.10
N VAL A 546 22.97 -3.99 4.10
CA VAL A 546 22.29 -2.93 3.33
C VAL A 546 22.89 -2.91 1.93
N ILE A 547 22.03 -3.01 0.90
CA ILE A 547 22.44 -3.08 -0.51
C ILE A 547 22.29 -1.73 -1.21
N GLY A 548 21.19 -1.04 -0.90
CA GLY A 548 20.63 -0.02 -1.78
C GLY A 548 19.65 0.90 -1.10
N ASP A 549 19.19 1.89 -1.85
CA ASP A 549 17.83 2.40 -1.73
C ASP A 549 17.05 2.08 -3.01
N GLN A 550 15.73 2.30 -3.00
CA GLN A 550 14.86 1.96 -4.14
C GLN A 550 15.17 2.74 -5.43
N ALA A 551 15.91 3.86 -5.37
CA ALA A 551 16.28 4.64 -6.55
C ALA A 551 17.63 4.17 -7.13
N ASP A 552 18.56 3.76 -6.27
CA ASP A 552 19.89 3.32 -6.64
C ASP A 552 20.32 2.11 -5.77
N PRO A 553 20.08 0.87 -6.26
CA PRO A 553 20.52 -0.34 -5.57
C PRO A 553 22.03 -0.61 -5.68
N SER A 554 22.79 0.21 -6.43
CA SER A 554 24.25 0.08 -6.53
C SER A 554 25.00 0.89 -5.47
N ARG A 555 24.33 1.85 -4.84
CA ARG A 555 24.88 2.86 -3.92
C ARG A 555 25.70 2.33 -2.74
N TYR A 556 25.37 1.15 -2.21
CA TYR A 556 26.05 0.55 -1.05
C TYR A 556 26.81 -0.75 -1.41
N LEU A 557 26.98 -1.03 -2.71
CA LEU A 557 27.93 -2.02 -3.19
C LEU A 557 29.38 -1.51 -2.98
N PRO A 558 30.34 -2.39 -2.65
CA PRO A 558 31.77 -2.13 -2.79
C PRO A 558 32.14 -1.56 -4.17
N GLN A 559 33.15 -0.70 -4.22
CA GLN A 559 33.59 -0.04 -5.45
C GLN A 559 34.10 -1.04 -6.52
N GLU A 560 34.62 -2.19 -6.08
CA GLU A 560 35.03 -3.31 -6.94
C GLU A 560 33.81 -3.98 -7.60
N ASP A 561 32.77 -4.30 -6.82
CA ASP A 561 31.49 -4.86 -7.31
C ASP A 561 30.81 -3.90 -8.30
N GLN A 562 30.83 -2.59 -8.02
CA GLN A 562 30.29 -1.56 -8.91
C GLN A 562 31.00 -1.54 -10.28
N ALA A 563 32.32 -1.68 -10.31
CA ALA A 563 33.09 -1.71 -11.55
C ALA A 563 32.77 -2.97 -12.39
N GLN A 564 32.63 -4.14 -11.74
CA GLN A 564 32.21 -5.37 -12.42
C GLN A 564 30.79 -5.27 -12.97
N LEU A 565 29.85 -4.71 -12.19
CA LEU A 565 28.47 -4.48 -12.60
C LEU A 565 28.38 -3.53 -13.80
N GLN A 566 29.11 -2.41 -13.79
CA GLN A 566 29.17 -1.49 -14.92
C GLN A 566 29.78 -2.14 -16.17
N ALA A 567 30.82 -2.98 -16.03
CA ALA A 567 31.39 -3.73 -17.13
C ALA A 567 30.37 -4.72 -17.74
N ALA A 568 29.61 -5.43 -16.91
CA ALA A 568 28.56 -6.36 -17.33
C ALA A 568 27.34 -5.65 -17.97
N LEU A 569 27.03 -4.42 -17.55
CA LEU A 569 25.95 -3.61 -18.13
C LEU A 569 26.35 -2.87 -19.42
N LYS A 570 27.64 -2.65 -19.67
CA LYS A 570 28.15 -1.93 -20.86
C LYS A 570 27.60 -2.45 -22.22
N PRO A 571 27.44 -3.77 -22.46
CA PRO A 571 26.83 -4.30 -23.69
C PRO A 571 25.30 -4.14 -23.76
N LEU A 572 24.63 -3.87 -22.64
CA LEU A 572 23.20 -3.57 -22.59
C LEU A 572 22.99 -2.06 -22.80
N ALA A 573 23.83 -1.21 -22.19
CA ALA A 573 23.87 0.22 -22.47
C ALA A 573 24.11 0.53 -23.96
N ARG A 574 25.01 -0.21 -24.64
CA ARG A 574 25.19 -0.10 -26.11
C ARG A 574 23.92 -0.46 -26.91
N ARG A 575 23.06 -1.35 -26.42
CA ARG A 575 21.80 -1.74 -27.08
C ARG A 575 20.64 -0.79 -26.80
N LEU A 576 20.70 -0.04 -25.69
CA LEU A 576 19.73 1.01 -25.34
C LEU A 576 20.18 2.41 -25.77
N ALA A 577 21.42 2.57 -26.23
CA ALA A 577 21.90 3.83 -26.80
C ALA A 577 21.01 4.21 -28.01
N PRO A 578 20.51 5.46 -28.09
CA PRO A 578 19.68 5.88 -29.20
C PRO A 578 20.47 5.75 -30.50
N HIS A 579 19.92 5.03 -31.48
CA HIS A 579 20.53 4.91 -32.80
C HIS A 579 20.80 6.31 -33.37
N GLN A 580 22.02 6.53 -33.88
CA GLN A 580 22.38 7.79 -34.53
C GLN A 580 21.33 8.12 -35.63
N PRO A 581 20.86 9.39 -35.72
CA PRO A 581 19.78 9.74 -36.63
C PRO A 581 20.16 9.43 -38.08
N PRO A 582 19.24 8.89 -38.90
CA PRO A 582 19.57 8.47 -40.26
C PRO A 582 19.97 9.68 -41.11
N ILE A 583 21.22 9.67 -41.59
CA ILE A 583 21.79 10.70 -42.47
C ILE A 583 20.92 10.79 -43.73
N LYS A 584 20.31 11.95 -43.98
CA LYS A 584 19.38 12.11 -45.10
C LYS A 584 20.13 12.34 -46.41
N ARG A 585 19.61 11.75 -47.48
CA ARG A 585 20.13 11.95 -48.84
C ARG A 585 20.08 13.43 -49.29
N SER A 586 19.09 14.19 -48.83
CA SER A 586 18.98 15.65 -49.06
C SER A 586 20.23 16.39 -48.61
N ASP A 587 20.74 16.05 -47.43
CA ASP A 587 21.73 16.85 -46.72
C ASP A 587 23.12 16.63 -47.33
N ILE A 588 23.39 15.38 -47.74
CA ILE A 588 24.54 15.00 -48.57
C ILE A 588 24.47 15.71 -49.94
N THR A 589 23.33 15.64 -50.65
CA THR A 589 23.18 16.27 -51.97
C THR A 589 23.36 17.79 -51.91
N GLY A 590 22.83 18.45 -50.88
CA GLY A 590 23.03 19.88 -50.66
C GLY A 590 24.49 20.23 -50.39
N THR A 591 25.15 19.49 -49.49
CA THR A 591 26.57 19.71 -49.16
C THR A 591 27.47 19.58 -50.39
N LEU A 592 27.25 18.54 -51.21
CA LEU A 592 28.00 18.34 -52.45
C LEU A 592 27.75 19.46 -53.48
N ALA A 593 26.52 19.98 -53.59
CA ALA A 593 26.19 21.08 -54.49
C ALA A 593 26.86 22.40 -54.09
N TRP A 594 26.91 22.72 -52.79
CA TRP A 594 27.63 23.90 -52.28
C TRP A 594 29.14 23.80 -52.53
N LEU A 595 29.76 22.64 -52.24
CA LEU A 595 31.19 22.43 -52.47
C LEU A 595 31.55 22.56 -53.97
N VAL A 596 30.70 22.05 -54.87
CA VAL A 596 30.84 22.25 -56.34
C VAL A 596 30.69 23.72 -56.75
N SER A 597 29.92 24.53 -56.01
CA SER A 597 29.84 25.99 -56.21
C SER A 597 30.97 26.78 -55.53
N GLY A 598 31.94 26.10 -54.90
CA GLY A 598 33.07 26.73 -54.22
C GLY A 598 32.76 27.29 -52.83
N GLN A 599 31.65 26.89 -52.20
CA GLN A 599 31.25 27.34 -50.87
C GLN A 599 31.20 26.16 -49.88
N VAL A 600 31.72 26.37 -48.67
CA VAL A 600 31.69 25.38 -47.58
C VAL A 600 30.42 25.62 -46.76
N PRO A 601 29.51 24.63 -46.60
CA PRO A 601 28.30 24.80 -45.81
C PRO A 601 28.58 25.03 -44.32
N ASP A 602 27.68 25.78 -43.66
CA ASP A 602 27.71 25.97 -42.22
C ASP A 602 27.79 24.64 -41.47
N GLY A 603 28.75 24.54 -40.55
CA GLY A 603 29.02 23.33 -39.77
C GLY A 603 30.03 22.36 -40.39
N PHE A 604 30.50 22.59 -41.63
CA PHE A 604 31.67 21.90 -42.18
C PHE A 604 32.96 22.69 -41.93
N THR A 605 34.03 21.98 -41.59
CA THR A 605 35.35 22.56 -41.31
C THR A 605 36.41 21.95 -42.20
N ALA A 606 37.18 22.79 -42.89
CA ALA A 606 38.32 22.34 -43.69
C ALA A 606 39.48 21.90 -42.77
N GLY A 607 40.10 20.78 -43.06
CA GLY A 607 41.18 20.22 -42.23
C GLY A 607 42.15 19.32 -43.00
N PRO A 608 43.18 18.77 -42.33
CA PRO A 608 44.05 17.76 -42.91
C PRO A 608 43.28 16.47 -43.21
N MET A 609 43.58 15.82 -44.32
CA MET A 609 42.92 14.57 -44.72
C MET A 609 43.27 13.44 -43.73
N SER A 610 42.25 12.77 -43.19
CA SER A 610 42.40 11.76 -42.13
C SER A 610 42.58 10.32 -42.64
N LEU A 611 42.76 10.13 -43.95
CA LEU A 611 42.80 8.85 -44.65
C LEU A 611 43.90 8.88 -45.73
N GLY A 612 44.42 7.70 -46.10
CA GLY A 612 45.33 7.59 -47.24
C GLY A 612 44.59 7.84 -48.56
N LEU A 613 45.18 8.63 -49.45
CA LEU A 613 44.61 8.97 -50.77
C LEU A 613 44.37 7.73 -51.63
N ASP A 614 45.28 6.75 -51.52
CA ASP A 614 45.21 5.39 -52.05
C ASP A 614 43.99 4.59 -51.54
N THR A 615 43.50 4.88 -50.34
CA THR A 615 42.33 4.21 -49.75
C THR A 615 40.99 4.79 -50.20
N LEU A 616 40.99 5.96 -50.85
CA LEU A 616 39.78 6.66 -51.30
C LEU A 616 39.36 6.29 -52.72
N CYS A 617 40.31 6.07 -53.62
CA CYS A 617 40.06 5.68 -55.02
C CYS A 617 41.03 4.60 -55.49
N SER A 618 40.52 3.40 -55.79
CA SER A 618 41.27 2.35 -56.48
C SER A 618 41.20 2.55 -58.00
N THR A 619 41.77 3.66 -58.47
CA THR A 619 41.88 3.93 -59.92
C THR A 619 42.67 2.82 -60.58
N ARG A 620 42.03 2.13 -61.54
CA ARG A 620 42.78 1.31 -62.51
C ARG A 620 43.76 2.20 -63.26
N GLU A 621 44.83 1.62 -63.82
CA GLU A 621 45.98 2.30 -64.47
C GLU A 621 45.64 3.32 -65.59
N LEU A 622 44.36 3.50 -65.93
CA LEU A 622 43.81 4.45 -66.88
C LEU A 622 43.69 5.90 -66.36
N LEU A 623 43.63 6.08 -65.04
CA LEU A 623 43.43 7.37 -64.38
C LEU A 623 44.51 7.57 -63.30
N ASN A 624 45.04 8.79 -63.21
CA ASN A 624 46.04 9.14 -62.20
C ASN A 624 45.44 10.07 -61.15
N LEU A 625 45.50 9.65 -59.88
CA LEU A 625 45.15 10.45 -58.72
C LEU A 625 46.22 11.50 -58.44
N ASN A 626 45.83 12.77 -58.28
CA ASN A 626 46.73 13.84 -57.86
C ASN A 626 46.74 13.92 -56.33
N THR A 627 47.83 13.47 -55.71
CA THR A 627 48.01 13.46 -54.25
C THR A 627 48.08 14.85 -53.64
N ASP A 628 48.64 15.80 -54.39
CA ASP A 628 49.00 17.13 -53.90
C ASP A 628 47.82 18.10 -53.95
N ARG A 629 46.79 17.76 -54.75
CA ARG A 629 45.52 18.49 -54.89
C ARG A 629 44.37 17.68 -54.30
N SER A 630 44.28 17.71 -52.98
CA SER A 630 43.18 17.12 -52.22
C SER A 630 42.68 18.06 -51.12
N GLN A 631 41.43 17.88 -50.70
CA GLN A 631 40.77 18.64 -49.63
C GLN A 631 39.94 17.72 -48.75
N TRP A 632 39.76 18.10 -47.49
CA TRP A 632 38.96 17.35 -46.53
C TRP A 632 38.08 18.28 -45.70
N TYR A 633 36.79 17.97 -45.64
CA TYR A 633 35.76 18.72 -44.92
C TYR A 633 35.13 17.83 -43.85
N SER A 634 35.43 18.11 -42.58
CA SER A 634 34.83 17.43 -41.43
C SER A 634 33.48 18.05 -41.09
N GLY A 635 32.43 17.23 -40.95
CA GLY A 635 31.06 17.68 -40.66
C GLY A 635 30.40 16.94 -39.49
N PRO A 636 29.20 17.37 -39.05
CA PRO A 636 28.57 16.89 -37.82
C PRO A 636 27.94 15.49 -37.90
N GLN A 637 27.82 14.91 -39.10
CA GLN A 637 27.22 13.59 -39.34
C GLN A 637 27.97 12.77 -40.41
N PHE A 638 28.67 13.43 -41.32
CA PHE A 638 29.49 12.83 -42.37
C PHE A 638 30.59 13.82 -42.75
N ASN A 639 31.65 13.30 -43.36
CA ASN A 639 32.78 14.06 -43.88
C ASN A 639 32.77 14.01 -45.41
N VAL A 640 33.44 14.96 -46.07
CA VAL A 640 33.63 14.95 -47.53
C VAL A 640 35.11 15.08 -47.86
N ALA A 641 35.65 14.09 -48.56
CA ALA A 641 36.94 14.20 -49.24
C ALA A 641 36.72 14.72 -50.67
N VAL A 642 37.63 15.58 -51.15
CA VAL A 642 37.68 16.01 -52.55
C VAL A 642 39.07 15.68 -53.10
N VAL A 643 39.11 14.99 -54.23
CA VAL A 643 40.36 14.55 -54.88
C VAL A 643 40.31 14.80 -56.39
N VAL A 644 41.46 15.05 -57.02
CA VAL A 644 41.54 15.32 -58.47
C VAL A 644 42.04 14.07 -59.21
N LEU A 645 41.28 13.64 -60.23
CA LEU A 645 41.66 12.57 -61.15
C LEU A 645 42.00 13.14 -62.53
N ARG A 646 43.07 12.62 -63.15
CA ARG A 646 43.51 13.00 -64.49
C ARG A 646 43.53 11.82 -65.46
N ASN A 647 43.00 12.02 -66.67
CA ASN A 647 43.13 11.05 -67.76
C ASN A 647 44.50 11.19 -68.46
N GLN A 648 45.36 10.18 -68.32
CA GLN A 648 46.68 10.14 -68.97
C GLN A 648 46.67 9.50 -70.38
N PHE A 649 45.54 8.94 -70.82
CA PHE A 649 45.46 8.12 -72.03
C PHE A 649 45.02 8.90 -73.26
N LYS A 650 45.46 8.47 -74.44
CA LYS A 650 45.10 9.06 -75.75
C LYS A 650 43.66 8.77 -76.21
N ARG A 651 42.78 8.33 -75.30
CA ARG A 651 41.35 8.06 -75.52
C ARG A 651 40.52 8.69 -74.41
N ASN A 652 39.24 8.93 -74.66
CA ASN A 652 38.33 9.35 -73.59
C ASN A 652 38.19 8.22 -72.56
N VAL A 653 38.20 8.55 -71.27
CA VAL A 653 38.03 7.62 -70.15
C VAL A 653 36.87 8.11 -69.29
N ARG A 654 36.03 7.18 -68.81
CA ARG A 654 34.99 7.48 -67.82
C ARG A 654 35.54 7.17 -66.42
N ILE A 655 35.38 8.10 -65.48
CA ILE A 655 35.51 7.83 -64.05
C ILE A 655 34.33 6.95 -63.63
N ASP A 656 34.59 5.74 -63.13
CA ASP A 656 33.58 4.94 -62.45
C ASP A 656 33.50 5.37 -60.98
N GLU A 657 32.34 5.90 -60.58
CA GLU A 657 32.08 6.36 -59.22
C GLU A 657 32.24 5.23 -58.19
N LYS A 658 32.17 3.97 -58.62
CA LYS A 658 32.45 2.78 -57.79
C LYS A 658 33.94 2.60 -57.49
N GLU A 659 34.86 3.01 -58.39
CA GLU A 659 36.31 2.94 -58.13
C GLU A 659 36.75 3.92 -57.02
N CYS A 660 35.93 4.93 -56.72
CA CYS A 660 36.10 5.85 -55.58
C CYS A 660 35.11 5.58 -54.42
N SER A 661 34.78 4.31 -54.16
CA SER A 661 33.83 3.93 -53.11
C SER A 661 34.39 2.88 -52.13
N THR A 662 34.14 3.11 -50.84
CA THR A 662 34.57 2.26 -49.71
C THR A 662 33.35 1.78 -48.91
N SER A 663 33.56 0.88 -47.94
CA SER A 663 32.51 0.43 -47.01
C SER A 663 31.93 1.54 -46.10
N GLN A 664 32.58 2.69 -46.01
CA GLN A 664 32.14 3.86 -45.24
C GLN A 664 31.60 5.00 -46.12
N THR A 665 31.70 4.88 -47.46
CA THR A 665 31.20 5.87 -48.42
C THR A 665 29.67 5.90 -48.45
N LEU A 666 29.12 7.11 -48.40
CA LEU A 666 27.67 7.41 -48.45
C LEU A 666 27.23 7.85 -49.86
N ALA A 667 28.06 8.64 -50.55
CA ALA A 667 27.85 9.07 -51.92
C ALA A 667 29.17 9.47 -52.60
N VAL A 668 29.19 9.41 -53.93
CA VAL A 668 30.28 9.90 -54.78
C VAL A 668 29.68 10.79 -55.86
N SER A 669 30.36 11.89 -56.21
CA SER A 669 29.98 12.79 -57.30
C SER A 669 31.23 13.26 -58.06
N VAL A 670 31.08 13.62 -59.33
CA VAL A 670 32.20 13.98 -60.23
C VAL A 670 31.89 15.27 -60.99
N TRP A 671 32.82 16.23 -60.97
CA TRP A 671 32.68 17.55 -61.58
C TRP A 671 33.93 17.93 -62.39
N PRO A 672 33.82 18.58 -63.57
CA PRO A 672 32.59 19.00 -64.25
C PRO A 672 31.91 17.88 -65.07
N ARG A 673 32.60 16.75 -65.31
CA ARG A 673 32.05 15.59 -66.04
C ARG A 673 32.81 14.31 -65.74
N ALA A 674 32.10 13.19 -65.67
CA ALA A 674 32.70 11.87 -65.51
C ALA A 674 33.47 11.36 -66.75
N TRP A 675 33.21 11.93 -67.94
CA TRP A 675 33.93 11.58 -69.18
C TRP A 675 35.07 12.58 -69.45
N LEU A 676 36.30 12.16 -69.20
CA LEU A 676 37.51 12.95 -69.41
C LEU A 676 38.12 12.72 -70.79
N LYS A 677 38.43 13.79 -71.51
CA LYS A 677 39.29 13.77 -72.71
C LYS A 677 40.76 13.49 -72.32
N PRO A 678 41.64 13.11 -73.26
CA PRO A 678 43.07 12.99 -73.02
C PRO A 678 43.67 14.24 -72.36
N GLY A 679 44.34 14.06 -71.22
CA GLY A 679 44.98 15.13 -70.45
C GLY A 679 44.05 15.94 -69.53
N GLU A 680 42.73 15.75 -69.61
CA GLU A 680 41.71 16.45 -68.83
C GLU A 680 41.64 15.96 -67.37
N GLU A 681 41.21 16.83 -66.46
CA GLU A 681 41.06 16.58 -65.02
C GLU A 681 39.60 16.76 -64.57
N ALA A 682 39.20 16.03 -63.52
CA ALA A 682 37.94 16.24 -62.80
C ALA A 682 38.15 16.07 -61.29
N GLU A 683 37.31 16.76 -60.52
CA GLU A 683 37.20 16.63 -59.07
C GLU A 683 36.17 15.54 -58.72
N VAL A 684 36.55 14.66 -57.81
CA VAL A 684 35.69 13.61 -57.25
C VAL A 684 35.42 13.94 -55.80
N PHE A 685 34.14 14.11 -55.46
CA PHE A 685 33.66 14.42 -54.11
C PHE A 685 33.11 13.16 -53.48
N ILE A 686 33.70 12.71 -52.38
CA ILE A 686 33.40 11.45 -51.70
C ILE A 686 32.85 11.79 -50.32
N ALA A 687 31.52 11.69 -50.15
CA ALA A 687 30.87 11.83 -48.86
C ALA A 687 30.92 10.49 -48.12
N MET A 688 31.37 10.48 -46.87
CA MET A 688 31.58 9.26 -46.08
C MET A 688 31.27 9.44 -44.60
N ARG A 689 30.94 8.34 -43.90
CA ARG A 689 30.70 8.37 -42.45
C ARG A 689 31.96 8.82 -41.69
N PRO A 690 31.82 9.43 -40.50
CA PRO A 690 32.96 9.70 -39.63
C PRO A 690 33.72 8.40 -39.34
N VAL A 691 35.05 8.45 -39.46
CA VAL A 691 35.93 7.31 -39.17
C VAL A 691 36.13 7.21 -37.66
N GLU A 692 35.12 6.71 -36.96
CA GLU A 692 35.32 6.21 -35.59
C GLU A 692 36.39 5.10 -35.66
N LYS A 693 37.44 5.20 -34.83
CA LYS A 693 38.42 4.13 -34.65
C LYS A 693 37.74 2.99 -33.91
N ASP A 694 37.14 2.07 -34.66
CA ASP A 694 36.51 0.88 -34.12
C ASP A 694 37.59 -0.10 -33.62
N GLU A 695 38.09 0.14 -32.40
CA GLU A 695 39.17 -0.61 -31.74
C GLU A 695 38.89 -2.11 -31.61
N HIS A 696 37.68 -2.58 -31.94
CA HIS A 696 37.21 -3.93 -31.67
C HIS A 696 36.87 -4.73 -32.94
N ILE A 697 37.29 -4.30 -34.15
CA ILE A 697 37.42 -5.19 -35.33
C ILE A 697 38.68 -6.07 -35.18
N GLY A 698 38.82 -6.70 -34.00
CA GLY A 698 39.98 -7.50 -33.58
C GLY A 698 39.71 -9.00 -33.48
N VAL A 699 38.51 -9.47 -33.80
CA VAL A 699 38.14 -10.90 -33.79
C VAL A 699 38.07 -11.43 -35.21
N THR A 700 39.23 -11.83 -35.75
CA THR A 700 39.30 -12.52 -37.05
C THR A 700 38.62 -13.88 -36.95
N ARG A 701 37.42 -14.01 -37.50
CA ARG A 701 36.77 -15.32 -37.68
C ARG A 701 37.62 -16.18 -38.63
N PRO A 702 38.13 -17.35 -38.21
CA PRO A 702 38.78 -18.26 -39.15
C PRO A 702 37.76 -18.73 -40.19
N SER A 703 38.17 -18.73 -41.46
CA SER A 703 37.35 -19.25 -42.56
C SER A 703 37.04 -20.73 -42.34
N LEU A 704 35.77 -21.12 -42.49
CA LEU A 704 35.37 -22.54 -42.55
C LEU A 704 35.75 -23.19 -43.90
N LEU A 705 36.21 -22.40 -44.86
CA LEU A 705 36.77 -22.87 -46.13
C LEU A 705 38.29 -22.76 -46.05
N THR A 706 38.97 -23.91 -46.08
CA THR A 706 40.43 -23.99 -46.22
C THR A 706 40.84 -23.45 -47.60
N PRO A 707 41.68 -22.41 -47.70
CA PRO A 707 42.03 -21.84 -48.99
C PRO A 707 42.92 -22.80 -49.80
N THR A 708 42.41 -23.24 -50.96
CA THR A 708 43.19 -24.03 -51.93
C THR A 708 44.22 -23.13 -52.62
N GLN A 709 45.43 -23.12 -52.05
CA GLN A 709 46.60 -22.33 -52.44
C GLN A 709 46.47 -20.80 -52.24
N LYS A 710 47.63 -20.16 -52.09
CA LYS A 710 47.76 -18.70 -52.01
C LYS A 710 47.63 -18.08 -53.40
N THR A 711 46.51 -17.42 -53.66
CA THR A 711 46.58 -16.09 -54.29
C THR A 711 46.47 -15.06 -53.16
N THR A 712 47.56 -14.33 -52.92
CA THR A 712 47.50 -13.10 -52.13
C THR A 712 46.75 -12.04 -52.92
N PRO A 713 45.83 -11.27 -52.31
CA PRO A 713 45.45 -9.96 -52.83
C PRO A 713 46.64 -8.99 -52.76
#